data_AF-A0A8E2D3P9-F1
#
_entry.id   AF-A0A8E2D3P9-F1
#
_cell.length_a   1.000
_cell.length_b   1.000
_cell.length_c   1.000
_cell.angle_alpha   90.00
_cell.angle_beta   90.00
_cell.angle_gamma   90.00
#
_symmetry.space_group_name_H-M   'P 1'
#
loop_
_entity.id
_entity.type
_entity.pdbx_description
1 polymer ?
#
loop_
_entity_poly.entity_id
_entity_poly.type
_entity_poly.pdbx_seq_one_letter_code
_entity_poly.pdbx_strand_id
1 'polypeptide(L)'
;MALPSSSDLVRYKCWLEQKYRSPYTGQVIPLARLFTSEYEIEHIIPQSRYFDDSFSNKVICESAVNKDKDNLLAYEYIKQNEGKIIEIGLGKKVKLFTADSYTEFVQSHYVGSVAKKKKLLMDTIPDSFIERQLNDSRYISREIKKLLSSVVREKDEDEAISKNVIVCTGAITDKLKRDWGLNDIWNTIIYPRFERLNQLTNSDKFGQWENKQGKKVFQIEMPLELQKGFNKKRIDHRHHAMDAIVIACATRSHVNYLNNESAHSKSKEKRYDLRRKLRRIEILEKQELKDGVTTTNKIEVAKEFYKPWPTFTQDAHEVLQSIIVSFKQNLRVVNKATNRYECFVHGKKEIVKQSKGESWAIRKPMHKDTVSAAVSLRKIKTVRLSLAIDDWANIVDKTLRKEIGLLYSKYGENGSKNIIKYFKDRDNKHNGLDVSKVNVYSFDNDCAASRVTLDDTFNSTKIESITDTGIQKILLKHLSSYNEIKENKIIEHPELAFSPDGLDILNANIRELNNGKFHKPIKKVRTYETLGNKFAVGQKGNKKKKFVEAAKGTNLFFAIYSSEDGVRSYQTIPLYEVAERQEQGLIPVPEKNANNDRLLFWLSPGDLVYVPSIEEEGRIVEIEKNLKCILNIYKIVSFTGNRLYAIQAFVATTIVDKKEYSLLNKVEFSINENRPIKQYCIKIKVDRLGNILKI
;
A
#
# COMPACT_ATOMS: atom_id res chain seq x y z
N MET A 1 -25.43 -3.53 42.02
CA MET A 1 -24.27 -2.74 41.55
C MET A 1 -23.84 -3.27 40.20
N ALA A 2 -23.72 -2.42 39.18
CA ALA A 2 -23.22 -2.83 37.87
C ALA A 2 -21.69 -3.04 37.93
N LEU A 3 -21.21 -4.15 37.38
CA LEU A 3 -19.77 -4.43 37.28
C LEU A 3 -19.16 -3.54 36.17
N PRO A 4 -17.93 -3.01 36.36
CA PRO A 4 -17.28 -2.17 35.37
C PRO A 4 -16.98 -2.95 34.08
N SER A 5 -17.18 -2.32 32.92
CA SER A 5 -16.88 -2.94 31.63
C SER A 5 -15.36 -2.98 31.38
N SER A 6 -14.93 -3.81 30.41
CA SER A 6 -13.53 -3.80 29.96
C SER A 6 -13.07 -2.42 29.49
N SER A 7 -13.97 -1.63 28.88
CA SER A 7 -13.69 -0.25 28.46
C SER A 7 -13.44 0.66 29.66
N ASP A 8 -14.26 0.54 30.72
CA ASP A 8 -14.12 1.34 31.94
C ASP A 8 -12.80 1.04 32.65
N LEU A 9 -12.39 -0.24 32.69
CA LEU A 9 -11.08 -0.62 33.22
C LEU A 9 -9.93 -0.01 32.42
N VAL A 10 -10.03 0.10 31.10
CA VAL A 10 -9.00 0.74 30.27
C VAL A 10 -8.97 2.25 30.52
N ARG A 11 -10.13 2.92 30.58
CA ARG A 11 -10.22 4.35 30.92
C ARG A 11 -9.55 4.64 32.26
N TYR A 12 -9.86 3.85 33.28
CA TYR A 12 -9.30 3.97 34.62
C TYR A 12 -7.78 3.75 34.65
N LYS A 13 -7.27 2.74 33.91
CA LYS A 13 -5.83 2.49 33.79
C LYS A 13 -5.09 3.63 33.10
N CYS A 14 -5.63 4.16 32.00
CA CYS A 14 -5.06 5.33 31.32
C CYS A 14 -5.01 6.53 32.25
N TRP A 15 -6.10 6.79 32.98
CA TRP A 15 -6.20 7.89 33.94
C TRP A 15 -5.13 7.82 35.06
N LEU A 16 -4.89 6.62 35.63
CA LEU A 16 -3.84 6.40 36.62
C LEU A 16 -2.43 6.60 36.05
N GLU A 17 -2.13 6.01 34.89
CA GLU A 17 -0.79 6.14 34.25
C GLU A 17 -0.48 7.59 33.91
N GLN A 18 -1.50 8.36 33.54
CA GLN A 18 -1.40 9.78 33.20
C GLN A 18 -1.32 10.71 34.40
N LYS A 19 -1.28 10.17 35.63
CA LYS A 19 -1.35 10.94 36.87
C LYS A 19 -2.52 11.93 36.85
N TYR A 20 -3.66 11.46 36.32
CA TYR A 20 -4.94 12.17 36.29
C TYR A 20 -4.99 13.38 35.35
N ARG A 21 -4.03 13.56 34.44
CA ARG A 21 -3.95 14.71 33.55
C ARG A 21 -4.11 14.35 32.07
N SER A 22 -4.77 15.22 31.32
CA SER A 22 -4.88 15.07 29.86
C SER A 22 -3.50 15.25 29.21
N PRO A 23 -3.11 14.39 28.25
CA PRO A 23 -1.78 14.39 27.65
C PRO A 23 -1.50 15.62 26.80
N TYR A 24 -2.54 16.24 26.23
CA TYR A 24 -2.41 17.33 25.26
C TYR A 24 -2.59 18.73 25.88
N THR A 25 -3.33 18.80 26.99
CA THR A 25 -3.71 20.08 27.63
C THR A 25 -3.16 20.22 29.05
N GLY A 26 -2.71 19.11 29.67
CA GLY A 26 -2.27 19.09 31.07
C GLY A 26 -3.39 19.24 32.10
N GLN A 27 -4.64 19.41 31.65
CA GLN A 27 -5.79 19.63 32.51
C GLN A 27 -6.08 18.39 33.35
N VAL A 28 -6.48 18.62 34.61
CA VAL A 28 -6.88 17.53 35.50
C VAL A 28 -8.20 16.94 34.99
N ILE A 29 -8.25 15.62 34.89
CA ILE A 29 -9.43 14.83 34.53
C ILE A 29 -10.09 14.38 35.84
N PRO A 30 -11.26 14.91 36.22
CA PRO A 30 -11.94 14.49 37.44
C PRO A 30 -12.46 13.06 37.30
N LEU A 31 -12.26 12.22 38.32
CA LEU A 31 -12.74 10.83 38.31
C LEU A 31 -14.25 10.73 38.05
N ALA A 32 -15.03 11.67 38.60
CA ALA A 32 -16.48 11.75 38.40
C ALA A 32 -16.91 11.94 36.93
N ARG A 33 -16.01 12.47 36.08
CA ARG A 33 -16.26 12.71 34.66
C ARG A 33 -15.54 11.74 33.73
N LEU A 34 -14.64 10.90 34.26
CA LEU A 34 -13.81 9.98 33.48
C LEU A 34 -14.64 9.00 32.62
N PHE A 35 -15.82 8.62 33.09
CA PHE A 35 -16.70 7.64 32.43
C PHE A 35 -17.82 8.28 31.60
N THR A 36 -17.78 9.61 31.40
CA THR A 36 -18.75 10.33 30.57
C THR A 36 -18.25 10.49 29.14
N SER A 37 -19.11 10.96 28.24
CA SER A 37 -18.74 11.28 26.85
C SER A 37 -17.84 12.51 26.70
N GLU A 38 -17.51 13.21 27.79
CA GLU A 38 -16.56 14.35 27.78
C GLU A 38 -15.12 13.87 27.58
N TYR A 39 -14.83 12.60 27.89
CA TYR A 39 -13.51 12.01 27.77
C TYR A 39 -13.56 10.71 26.96
N GLU A 40 -12.60 10.56 26.06
CA GLU A 40 -12.49 9.41 25.17
C GLU A 40 -11.10 8.79 25.26
N ILE A 41 -11.05 7.47 25.02
CA ILE A 41 -9.77 6.79 24.79
C ILE A 41 -9.31 7.23 23.40
N GLU A 42 -8.12 7.81 23.38
CA GLU A 42 -7.43 8.29 22.19
C GLU A 42 -6.29 7.34 21.82
N HIS A 43 -6.08 7.16 20.53
CA HIS A 43 -4.96 6.39 19.98
C HIS A 43 -3.84 7.32 19.52
N ILE A 44 -2.75 7.36 20.31
CA ILE A 44 -1.58 8.23 20.10
C ILE A 44 -1.14 8.22 18.64
N ILE A 45 -1.04 7.00 18.09
CA ILE A 45 -0.93 6.71 16.66
C ILE A 45 -2.33 6.29 16.16
N PRO A 46 -2.97 7.05 15.25
CA PRO A 46 -4.31 6.78 14.78
C PRO A 46 -4.43 5.43 14.08
N GLN A 47 -5.52 4.70 14.35
CA GLN A 47 -5.76 3.37 13.77
C GLN A 47 -5.80 3.38 12.23
N SER A 48 -6.25 4.50 11.64
CA SER A 48 -6.27 4.71 10.19
C SER A 48 -4.88 4.74 9.56
N ARG A 49 -3.86 5.16 10.33
CA ARG A 49 -2.46 5.21 9.90
C ARG A 49 -1.65 4.00 10.35
N TYR A 50 -1.92 3.48 11.54
CA TYR A 50 -1.28 2.27 12.07
C TYR A 50 -2.20 1.56 13.05
N PHE A 51 -2.56 0.31 12.74
CA PHE A 51 -3.41 -0.50 13.60
C PHE A 51 -2.64 -1.05 14.80
N ASP A 52 -2.59 -0.26 15.87
CA ASP A 52 -2.03 -0.66 17.17
C ASP A 52 -3.03 -0.37 18.29
N ASP A 53 -3.67 -1.43 18.76
CA ASP A 53 -4.63 -1.35 19.87
C ASP A 53 -4.01 -1.69 21.23
N SER A 54 -2.67 -1.75 21.31
CA SER A 54 -1.97 -2.00 22.57
C SER A 54 -2.21 -0.86 23.56
N PHE A 55 -2.16 -1.19 24.85
CA PHE A 55 -2.30 -0.18 25.92
C PHE A 55 -1.23 0.93 25.80
N SER A 56 -0.05 0.62 25.26
CA SER A 56 1.01 1.60 25.02
C SER A 56 0.67 2.67 23.96
N ASN A 57 -0.36 2.44 23.14
CA ASN A 57 -0.87 3.40 22.15
C ASN A 57 -2.15 4.12 22.63
N LYS A 58 -2.63 3.88 23.86
CA LYS A 58 -3.88 4.42 24.37
C LYS A 58 -3.65 5.47 25.45
N VAL A 59 -4.30 6.61 25.35
CA VAL A 59 -4.40 7.63 26.41
C VAL A 59 -5.86 8.06 26.56
N ILE A 60 -6.18 8.79 27.61
CA ILE A 60 -7.48 9.41 27.81
C ILE A 60 -7.33 10.93 27.71
N CYS A 61 -8.14 11.57 26.86
CA CYS A 61 -8.19 13.02 26.72
C CYS A 61 -9.63 13.51 26.51
N GLU A 62 -9.82 14.83 26.48
CA GLU A 62 -11.10 15.45 26.19
C GLU A 62 -11.57 15.06 24.78
N SER A 63 -12.83 14.64 24.64
CA SER A 63 -13.38 14.16 23.36
C SER A 63 -13.31 15.20 22.24
N ALA A 64 -13.38 16.49 22.56
CA ALA A 64 -13.20 17.56 21.58
C ALA A 64 -11.76 17.65 21.07
N VAL A 65 -10.77 17.42 21.95
CA VAL A 65 -9.34 17.37 21.59
C VAL A 65 -9.04 16.12 20.76
N ASN A 66 -9.63 14.97 21.12
CA ASN A 66 -9.54 13.73 20.34
C ASN A 66 -10.06 13.93 18.90
N LYS A 67 -11.23 14.58 18.76
CA LYS A 67 -11.83 14.88 17.45
C LYS A 67 -11.01 15.87 16.63
N ASP A 68 -10.41 16.87 17.26
CA ASP A 68 -9.58 17.88 16.59
C ASP A 68 -8.24 17.29 16.10
N LYS A 69 -7.67 16.32 16.84
CA LYS A 69 -6.47 15.58 16.42
C LYS A 69 -6.69 14.71 15.18
N ASP A 70 -7.89 14.16 15.02
CA ASP A 70 -8.28 13.30 13.89
C ASP A 70 -7.24 12.21 13.57
N ASN A 71 -6.58 12.29 12.42
CA ASN A 71 -5.64 11.30 11.91
C ASN A 71 -4.16 11.70 12.08
N LEU A 72 -3.84 12.72 12.87
CA LEU A 72 -2.46 13.14 13.14
C LEU A 72 -1.80 12.29 14.23
N LEU A 73 -0.48 12.20 14.24
CA LEU A 73 0.25 11.67 15.40
C LEU A 73 0.14 12.63 16.59
N ALA A 74 0.30 12.12 17.81
CA ALA A 74 0.25 12.96 19.01
C ALA A 74 1.23 14.15 18.98
N TYR A 75 2.48 13.93 18.59
CA TYR A 75 3.47 15.02 18.53
C TYR A 75 3.29 15.92 17.30
N GLU A 76 2.91 15.34 16.17
CA GLU A 76 2.55 16.05 14.94
C GLU A 76 1.39 17.03 15.18
N TYR A 77 0.36 16.56 15.89
CA TYR A 77 -0.80 17.35 16.28
C TYR A 77 -0.41 18.54 17.15
N ILE A 78 0.43 18.33 18.17
CA ILE A 78 0.92 19.41 19.03
C ILE A 78 1.71 20.44 18.21
N LYS A 79 2.69 20.02 17.40
CA LYS A 79 3.51 20.93 16.58
C LYS A 79 2.68 21.78 15.62
N GLN A 80 1.61 21.22 15.05
CA GLN A 80 0.76 21.95 14.11
C GLN A 80 -0.23 22.91 14.78
N ASN A 81 -0.56 22.68 16.06
CA ASN A 81 -1.64 23.39 16.77
C ASN A 81 -1.17 24.00 18.10
N GLU A 82 0.10 24.39 18.19
CA GLU A 82 0.70 24.86 19.44
C GLU A 82 -0.09 26.02 20.05
N GLY A 83 -0.52 25.86 21.30
CA GLY A 83 -1.26 26.91 22.01
C GLY A 83 -2.69 27.16 21.49
N LYS A 84 -3.21 26.35 20.56
CA LYS A 84 -4.59 26.42 20.08
C LYS A 84 -5.57 26.27 21.24
N ILE A 85 -6.62 27.07 21.21
CA ILE A 85 -7.69 27.05 22.22
C ILE A 85 -8.86 26.24 21.67
N ILE A 86 -9.24 25.17 22.38
CA ILE A 86 -10.33 24.28 22.00
C ILE A 86 -11.46 24.43 23.01
N GLU A 87 -12.68 24.58 22.51
CA GLU A 87 -13.89 24.55 23.33
C GLU A 87 -14.30 23.10 23.59
N ILE A 88 -14.34 22.71 24.87
CA ILE A 88 -14.62 21.33 25.31
C ILE A 88 -16.06 21.15 25.80
N GLY A 89 -16.91 22.17 25.61
CA GLY A 89 -18.33 22.20 25.98
C GLY A 89 -18.63 23.11 27.18
N LEU A 90 -19.90 23.54 27.30
CA LEU A 90 -20.40 24.42 28.36
C LEU A 90 -19.62 25.75 28.50
N GLY A 91 -19.09 26.28 27.40
CA GLY A 91 -18.28 27.51 27.38
C GLY A 91 -16.86 27.35 27.98
N LYS A 92 -16.46 26.14 28.35
CA LYS A 92 -15.11 25.86 28.89
C LYS A 92 -14.12 25.71 27.74
N LYS A 93 -13.00 26.43 27.85
CA LYS A 93 -11.90 26.43 26.87
C LYS A 93 -10.64 25.85 27.48
N VAL A 94 -9.91 25.06 26.71
CA VAL A 94 -8.60 24.50 27.09
C VAL A 94 -7.55 24.89 26.05
N LYS A 95 -6.33 25.12 26.50
CA LYS A 95 -5.19 25.46 25.65
C LYS A 95 -4.33 24.22 25.44
N LEU A 96 -3.97 23.92 24.19
CA LEU A 96 -2.99 22.88 23.88
C LEU A 96 -1.59 23.28 24.35
N PHE A 97 -0.77 22.30 24.71
CA PHE A 97 0.64 22.52 24.98
C PHE A 97 1.39 23.07 23.75
N THR A 98 2.50 23.77 24.01
CA THR A 98 3.56 24.03 23.01
C THR A 98 4.41 22.76 22.83
N ALA A 99 5.19 22.64 21.75
CA ALA A 99 6.01 21.45 21.55
C ALA A 99 7.01 21.20 22.70
N ASP A 100 7.62 22.26 23.23
CA ASP A 100 8.56 22.16 24.34
C ASP A 100 7.87 21.70 25.63
N SER A 101 6.77 22.36 26.01
CA SER A 101 6.02 22.01 27.22
C SER A 101 5.40 20.62 27.14
N TYR A 102 4.94 20.20 25.96
CA TYR A 102 4.48 18.84 25.72
C TYR A 102 5.62 17.82 25.87
N THR A 103 6.81 18.13 25.35
CA THR A 103 7.97 17.25 25.46
C THR A 103 8.36 17.06 26.92
N GLU A 104 8.44 18.13 27.70
CA GLU A 104 8.70 18.08 29.14
C GLU A 104 7.62 17.32 29.90
N PHE A 105 6.35 17.57 29.58
CA PHE A 105 5.21 16.89 30.17
C PHE A 105 5.31 15.38 29.92
N VAL A 106 5.54 14.96 28.68
CA VAL A 106 5.64 13.54 28.33
C VAL A 106 6.86 12.90 28.99
N GLN A 107 8.00 13.60 29.04
CA GLN A 107 9.21 13.09 29.67
C GLN A 107 9.05 12.84 31.17
N SER A 108 8.31 13.70 31.88
CA SER A 108 8.10 13.66 33.33
C SER A 108 6.92 12.79 33.78
N HIS A 109 5.87 12.66 32.96
CA HIS A 109 4.64 11.95 33.33
C HIS A 109 4.66 10.47 32.92
N TYR A 110 5.39 10.08 31.86
CA TYR A 110 5.43 8.71 31.33
C TYR A 110 6.75 7.96 31.57
N VAL A 111 7.45 8.27 32.68
CA VAL A 111 8.76 7.68 33.01
C VAL A 111 8.73 6.15 33.06
N GLY A 112 7.65 5.56 33.57
CA GLY A 112 7.50 4.10 33.68
C GLY A 112 7.16 3.38 32.36
N SER A 113 6.89 4.11 31.27
CA SER A 113 6.32 3.56 30.03
C SER A 113 7.13 3.99 28.82
N VAL A 114 8.34 3.41 28.67
CA VAL A 114 9.31 3.75 27.61
C VAL A 114 8.69 3.65 26.21
N ALA A 115 7.89 2.62 25.96
CA ALA A 115 7.21 2.41 24.68
C ALA A 115 6.17 3.51 24.38
N LYS A 116 5.36 3.90 25.38
CA LYS A 116 4.34 4.96 25.24
C LYS A 116 4.98 6.33 25.06
N LYS A 117 6.00 6.64 25.87
CA LYS A 117 6.81 7.86 25.76
C LYS A 117 7.39 8.02 24.35
N LYS A 118 7.94 6.95 23.78
CA LYS A 118 8.47 6.95 22.41
C LYS A 118 7.39 7.25 21.38
N LYS A 119 6.16 6.72 21.54
CA LYS A 119 5.03 6.98 20.63
C LYS A 119 4.48 8.39 20.76
N LEU A 120 4.38 8.92 21.98
CA LEU A 120 3.88 10.27 22.25
C LEU A 120 4.77 11.37 21.65
N LEU A 121 6.09 11.14 21.56
CA LEU A 121 7.08 12.06 21.00
C LEU A 121 7.47 11.73 19.55
N MET A 122 6.73 10.82 18.91
CA MET A 122 7.03 10.36 17.57
C MET A 122 6.53 11.35 16.52
N ASP A 123 7.40 11.74 15.59
CA ASP A 123 7.08 12.62 14.46
C ASP A 123 6.73 11.85 13.17
N THR A 124 7.14 10.58 13.08
CA THR A 124 7.00 9.74 11.90
C THR A 124 6.67 8.32 12.30
N ILE A 125 5.66 7.72 11.65
CA ILE A 125 5.31 6.32 11.89
C ILE A 125 6.46 5.45 11.33
N PRO A 126 7.14 4.63 12.16
CA PRO A 126 8.10 3.67 11.66
C PRO A 126 7.37 2.64 10.80
N ASP A 127 8.01 2.15 9.74
CA ASP A 127 7.54 1.00 8.94
C ASP A 127 7.52 -0.28 9.80
N SER A 128 6.52 -0.37 10.68
CA SER A 128 6.47 -1.26 11.83
C SER A 128 5.45 -2.39 11.65
N PHE A 129 5.10 -2.70 10.40
CA PHE A 129 4.40 -3.93 10.00
C PHE A 129 5.04 -5.20 10.61
N ILE A 130 6.33 -5.11 10.96
CA ILE A 130 7.14 -6.17 11.55
C ILE A 130 6.67 -6.59 12.96
N GLU A 131 6.26 -5.68 13.85
CA GLU A 131 5.98 -6.07 15.25
C GLU A 131 4.74 -6.96 15.42
N ARG A 132 3.65 -6.67 14.70
CA ARG A 132 2.46 -7.52 14.67
C ARG A 132 2.77 -8.89 14.09
N GLN A 133 3.48 -8.94 12.96
CA GLN A 133 3.91 -10.19 12.36
C GLN A 133 4.83 -11.00 13.28
N LEU A 134 5.69 -10.35 14.07
CA LEU A 134 6.56 -11.03 15.05
C LEU A 134 5.74 -11.66 16.19
N ASN A 135 4.70 -10.99 16.69
CA ASN A 135 3.82 -11.54 17.72
C ASN A 135 2.98 -12.72 17.19
N ASP A 136 2.38 -12.56 16.02
CA ASP A 136 1.62 -13.63 15.36
C ASP A 136 2.53 -14.84 15.07
N SER A 137 3.75 -14.60 14.57
CA SER A 137 4.74 -15.66 14.33
C SER A 137 5.14 -16.37 15.62
N ARG A 138 5.29 -15.67 16.75
CA ARG A 138 5.62 -16.28 18.05
C ARG A 138 4.51 -17.20 18.54
N TYR A 139 3.24 -16.79 18.38
CA TYR A 139 2.09 -17.62 18.73
C TYR A 139 2.02 -18.86 17.84
N ILE A 140 2.14 -18.69 16.51
CA ILE A 140 2.15 -19.79 15.54
C ILE A 140 3.26 -20.79 15.88
N SER A 141 4.49 -20.33 16.14
CA SER A 141 5.61 -21.20 16.50
C SER A 141 5.35 -21.98 17.79
N ARG A 142 4.70 -21.38 18.79
CA ARG A 142 4.31 -22.09 20.03
C ARG A 142 3.29 -23.18 19.76
N GLU A 143 2.33 -22.94 18.89
CA GLU A 143 1.28 -23.91 18.60
C GLU A 143 1.79 -25.04 17.69
N ILE A 144 2.55 -24.71 16.64
CA ILE A 144 3.23 -25.69 15.78
C ILE A 144 4.15 -26.59 16.61
N LYS A 145 4.87 -26.04 17.59
CA LYS A 145 5.72 -26.83 18.49
C LYS A 145 4.93 -27.94 19.20
N LYS A 146 3.73 -27.64 19.70
CA LYS A 146 2.86 -28.63 20.36
C LYS A 146 2.36 -29.69 19.38
N LEU A 147 1.90 -29.25 18.20
CA LEU A 147 1.38 -30.14 17.16
C LEU A 147 2.48 -31.10 16.68
N LEU A 148 3.65 -30.58 16.29
CA LEU A 148 4.78 -31.40 15.84
C LEU A 148 5.27 -32.32 16.95
N SER A 149 5.33 -31.83 18.19
CA SER A 149 5.71 -32.66 19.34
C SER A 149 4.80 -33.86 19.54
N SER A 150 3.53 -33.79 19.14
CA SER A 150 2.62 -34.93 19.24
C SER A 150 2.86 -35.96 18.12
N VAL A 151 3.36 -35.50 16.97
CA VAL A 151 3.62 -36.33 15.79
C VAL A 151 4.93 -37.12 15.91
N VAL A 152 5.98 -36.52 16.48
CA VAL A 152 7.34 -37.12 16.53
C VAL A 152 7.71 -37.73 17.89
N ARG A 153 6.72 -37.87 18.79
CA ARG A 153 6.89 -38.42 20.14
C ARG A 153 7.13 -39.93 20.09
N GLU A 154 8.08 -40.40 20.88
CA GLU A 154 8.30 -41.83 21.09
C GLU A 154 7.37 -42.40 22.17
N LYS A 155 7.09 -43.71 22.13
CA LYS A 155 6.06 -44.35 22.98
C LYS A 155 6.30 -44.18 24.50
N ASP A 156 7.55 -44.04 24.91
CA ASP A 156 7.96 -43.99 26.33
C ASP A 156 8.49 -42.60 26.73
N GLU A 157 8.05 -41.55 26.04
CA GLU A 157 8.48 -40.17 26.28
C GLU A 157 7.46 -39.38 27.11
N ASP A 158 7.77 -39.14 28.39
CA ASP A 158 6.93 -38.40 29.34
C ASP A 158 7.14 -36.87 29.33
N GLU A 159 8.15 -36.37 28.60
CA GLU A 159 8.43 -34.94 28.55
C GLU A 159 7.29 -34.15 27.88
N ALA A 160 7.02 -32.92 28.33
CA ALA A 160 5.97 -32.09 27.74
C ALA A 160 6.22 -31.76 26.25
N ILE A 161 7.48 -31.82 25.79
CA ILE A 161 7.90 -31.58 24.41
C ILE A 161 8.80 -32.73 23.99
N SER A 162 8.55 -33.29 22.81
CA SER A 162 9.36 -34.38 22.28
C SER A 162 10.80 -33.94 22.01
N LYS A 163 11.75 -34.80 22.32
CA LYS A 163 13.17 -34.64 22.08
C LYS A 163 13.50 -34.51 20.58
N ASN A 164 12.63 -35.00 19.72
CA ASN A 164 12.76 -34.90 18.26
C ASN A 164 12.35 -33.52 17.71
N VAL A 165 11.84 -32.62 18.56
CA VAL A 165 11.53 -31.22 18.20
C VAL A 165 12.58 -30.27 18.77
N ILE A 166 13.40 -29.68 17.89
CA ILE A 166 14.39 -28.66 18.26
C ILE A 166 13.82 -27.28 17.94
N VAL A 167 13.83 -26.39 18.93
CA VAL A 167 13.44 -24.98 18.74
C VAL A 167 14.68 -24.14 18.56
N CYS A 168 14.82 -23.53 17.37
CA CYS A 168 15.88 -22.59 17.06
C CYS A 168 15.34 -21.16 17.10
N THR A 169 16.04 -20.26 17.81
CA THR A 169 15.71 -18.84 17.81
C THR A 169 16.39 -18.12 16.64
N GLY A 170 15.84 -16.98 16.23
CA GLY A 170 16.41 -16.16 15.16
C GLY A 170 17.89 -15.79 15.40
N ALA A 171 18.26 -15.51 16.65
CA ALA A 171 19.63 -15.17 17.01
C ALA A 171 20.62 -16.32 16.80
N ILE A 172 20.20 -17.56 17.11
CA ILE A 172 21.02 -18.77 16.87
C ILE A 172 21.23 -18.95 15.36
N THR A 173 20.16 -18.88 14.57
CA THR A 173 20.26 -18.99 13.10
C THR A 173 21.14 -17.90 12.50
N ASP A 174 21.06 -16.66 12.99
CA ASP A 174 21.88 -15.56 12.48
C ASP A 174 23.37 -15.71 12.84
N LYS A 175 23.68 -16.30 14.00
CA LYS A 175 25.06 -16.63 14.40
C LYS A 175 25.64 -17.76 13.56
N LEU A 176 24.92 -18.87 13.41
CA LEU A 176 25.38 -20.01 12.60
C LEU A 176 25.55 -19.63 11.13
N LYS A 177 24.60 -18.90 10.55
CA LYS A 177 24.67 -18.41 9.16
C LYS A 177 25.91 -17.54 8.90
N ARG A 178 26.28 -16.70 9.86
CA ARG A 178 27.49 -15.86 9.77
C ARG A 178 28.75 -16.72 9.80
N ASP A 179 28.84 -17.59 10.80
CA ASP A 179 30.03 -18.40 11.03
C ASP A 179 30.22 -19.49 9.96
N TRP A 180 29.13 -19.97 9.34
CA TRP A 180 29.19 -20.89 8.21
C TRP A 180 29.45 -20.21 6.85
N GLY A 181 29.53 -18.87 6.80
CA GLY A 181 29.84 -18.12 5.58
C GLY A 181 28.67 -17.93 4.61
N LEU A 182 27.43 -18.19 5.03
CA LEU A 182 26.25 -18.05 4.16
C LEU A 182 25.88 -16.58 3.89
N ASN A 183 26.33 -15.64 4.72
CA ASN A 183 26.13 -14.21 4.45
C ASN A 183 26.87 -13.78 3.18
N ASP A 184 28.04 -14.36 2.90
CA ASP A 184 28.83 -14.04 1.70
C ASP A 184 28.16 -14.64 0.46
N ILE A 185 27.70 -15.89 0.56
CA ILE A 185 26.86 -16.54 -0.46
C ILE A 185 25.61 -15.70 -0.75
N TRP A 186 24.95 -15.19 0.28
CA TRP A 186 23.79 -14.32 0.10
C TRP A 186 24.14 -13.02 -0.64
N ASN A 187 25.29 -12.42 -0.34
CA ASN A 187 25.78 -11.24 -1.09
C ASN A 187 26.00 -11.58 -2.56
N THR A 188 26.59 -12.75 -2.88
CA THR A 188 26.78 -13.23 -4.25
C THR A 188 25.43 -13.39 -4.99
N ILE A 189 24.38 -13.81 -4.31
CA ILE A 189 23.05 -13.99 -4.92
C ILE A 189 22.36 -12.65 -5.23
N ILE A 190 22.53 -11.65 -4.38
CA ILE A 190 21.75 -10.40 -4.46
C ILE A 190 22.49 -9.24 -5.13
N TYR A 191 23.83 -9.25 -5.18
CA TYR A 191 24.60 -8.12 -5.75
C TYR A 191 24.19 -7.72 -7.17
N PRO A 192 23.76 -8.62 -8.08
CA PRO A 192 23.40 -8.21 -9.45
C PRO A 192 22.29 -7.15 -9.47
N ARG A 193 21.41 -7.13 -8.46
CA ARG A 193 20.37 -6.09 -8.33
C ARG A 193 20.94 -4.73 -7.95
N PHE A 194 21.98 -4.68 -7.12
CA PHE A 194 22.66 -3.44 -6.73
C PHE A 194 23.51 -2.90 -7.87
N GLU A 195 24.21 -3.78 -8.59
CA GLU A 195 24.95 -3.42 -9.80
C GLU A 195 24.02 -2.83 -10.87
N ARG A 196 22.86 -3.45 -11.11
CA ARG A 196 21.83 -2.90 -12.01
C ARG A 196 21.29 -1.56 -11.51
N LEU A 197 21.12 -1.38 -10.20
CA LEU A 197 20.64 -0.12 -9.63
C LEU A 197 21.66 1.02 -9.80
N ASN A 198 22.96 0.73 -9.65
CA ASN A 198 24.05 1.64 -9.99
C ASN A 198 23.94 2.10 -11.45
N GLN A 199 23.75 1.15 -12.38
CA GLN A 199 23.54 1.46 -13.80
C GLN A 199 22.31 2.35 -14.04
N LEU A 200 21.17 2.02 -13.43
CA LEU A 200 19.92 2.79 -13.58
C LEU A 200 20.01 4.21 -13.03
N THR A 201 20.85 4.41 -12.00
CA THR A 201 21.00 5.71 -11.33
C THR A 201 22.23 6.48 -11.80
N ASN A 202 23.02 5.91 -12.72
CA ASN A 202 24.34 6.40 -13.10
C ASN A 202 25.19 6.78 -11.87
N SER A 203 25.23 5.88 -10.89
CA SER A 203 25.95 6.10 -9.63
C SER A 203 26.68 4.84 -9.17
N ASP A 204 27.56 5.00 -8.18
CA ASP A 204 28.33 3.94 -7.52
C ASP A 204 27.92 3.77 -6.05
N LYS A 205 26.83 4.43 -5.65
CA LYS A 205 26.39 4.56 -4.25
C LYS A 205 25.80 3.27 -3.66
N PHE A 206 25.49 2.27 -4.49
CA PHE A 206 24.89 1.01 -4.07
C PHE A 206 25.89 -0.15 -3.99
N GLY A 207 27.19 0.17 -4.11
CA GLY A 207 28.29 -0.76 -3.92
C GLY A 207 29.28 -0.77 -5.08
N GLN A 208 30.45 -1.35 -4.85
CA GLN A 208 31.56 -1.40 -5.81
C GLN A 208 32.31 -2.73 -5.77
N TRP A 209 33.04 -3.03 -6.85
CA TRP A 209 33.93 -4.20 -6.89
C TRP A 209 35.23 -3.91 -6.14
N GLU A 210 35.54 -4.70 -5.12
CA GLU A 210 36.76 -4.62 -4.33
C GLU A 210 37.56 -5.92 -4.40
N ASN A 211 38.88 -5.82 -4.27
CA ASN A 211 39.75 -7.00 -4.13
C ASN A 211 40.02 -7.24 -2.64
N LYS A 212 39.40 -8.29 -2.07
CA LYS A 212 39.66 -8.72 -0.69
C LYS A 212 40.43 -10.04 -0.71
N GLN A 213 41.65 -10.03 -0.19
CA GLN A 213 42.51 -11.22 -0.08
C GLN A 213 42.68 -11.96 -1.43
N GLY A 214 42.87 -11.19 -2.51
CA GLY A 214 43.02 -11.74 -3.87
C GLY A 214 41.72 -12.21 -4.55
N LYS A 215 40.56 -12.06 -3.91
CA LYS A 215 39.24 -12.36 -4.51
C LYS A 215 38.49 -11.08 -4.85
N LYS A 216 37.97 -11.00 -6.07
CA LYS A 216 37.12 -9.91 -6.53
C LYS A 216 35.72 -10.11 -5.95
N VAL A 217 35.28 -9.20 -5.08
CA VAL A 217 34.00 -9.25 -4.37
C VAL A 217 33.24 -7.94 -4.53
N PHE A 218 31.92 -8.01 -4.72
CA PHE A 218 31.08 -6.82 -4.78
C PHE A 218 30.68 -6.39 -3.36
N GLN A 219 31.22 -5.26 -2.91
CA GLN A 219 30.92 -4.68 -1.61
C GLN A 219 29.61 -3.88 -1.72
N ILE A 220 28.51 -4.46 -1.25
CA ILE A 220 27.19 -3.80 -1.24
C ILE A 220 27.19 -2.66 -0.22
N GLU A 221 26.77 -1.48 -0.67
CA GLU A 221 26.63 -0.29 0.15
C GLU A 221 25.23 0.31 0.01
N MET A 222 24.82 1.10 0.99
CA MET A 222 23.55 1.83 0.97
C MET A 222 23.79 3.26 1.48
N PRO A 223 23.31 4.30 0.76
CA PRO A 223 23.35 5.68 1.23
C PRO A 223 22.71 5.82 2.61
N LEU A 224 23.26 6.69 3.47
CA LEU A 224 22.82 6.88 4.85
C LEU A 224 21.32 7.15 4.95
N GLU A 225 20.76 7.92 4.01
CA GLU A 225 19.36 8.29 3.95
C GLU A 225 18.44 7.09 3.68
N LEU A 226 18.97 6.03 3.05
CA LEU A 226 18.26 4.83 2.64
C LEU A 226 18.55 3.63 3.56
N GLN A 227 19.40 3.79 4.59
CA GLN A 227 19.70 2.72 5.54
C GLN A 227 18.55 2.47 6.53
N LYS A 228 17.77 3.50 6.86
CA LYS A 228 16.67 3.39 7.83
C LYS A 228 15.60 2.42 7.30
N GLY A 229 15.35 1.33 8.02
CA GLY A 229 14.33 0.33 7.66
C GLY A 229 14.77 -0.67 6.58
N PHE A 230 15.94 -0.48 5.96
CA PHE A 230 16.46 -1.38 4.96
C PHE A 230 17.00 -2.67 5.59
N ASN A 231 16.63 -3.82 5.01
CA ASN A 231 17.17 -5.11 5.42
C ASN A 231 17.60 -5.91 4.18
N LYS A 232 18.92 -5.97 3.97
CA LYS A 232 19.58 -6.68 2.87
C LYS A 232 19.13 -8.14 2.71
N LYS A 233 18.76 -8.81 3.80
CA LYS A 233 18.27 -10.19 3.76
C LYS A 233 16.86 -10.28 3.16
N ARG A 234 16.00 -9.30 3.42
CA ARG A 234 14.55 -9.37 3.16
C ARG A 234 14.14 -8.88 1.77
N ILE A 235 15.09 -8.45 0.94
CA ILE A 235 14.81 -7.99 -0.44
C ILE A 235 14.48 -9.14 -1.40
N ASP A 236 14.82 -10.37 -1.04
CA ASP A 236 14.65 -11.57 -1.87
C ASP A 236 14.03 -12.71 -1.04
N HIS A 237 12.99 -13.36 -1.56
CA HIS A 237 12.22 -14.40 -0.88
C HIS A 237 13.03 -15.64 -0.50
N ARG A 238 14.12 -15.93 -1.22
CA ARG A 238 14.97 -17.11 -1.00
C ARG A 238 15.67 -17.11 0.35
N HIS A 239 15.69 -15.99 1.07
CA HIS A 239 16.27 -15.94 2.42
C HIS A 239 15.54 -16.86 3.42
N HIS A 240 14.26 -17.15 3.19
CA HIS A 240 13.51 -18.12 3.99
C HIS A 240 14.08 -19.54 3.83
N ALA A 241 14.44 -19.92 2.60
CA ALA A 241 15.10 -21.19 2.33
C ALA A 241 16.51 -21.24 2.93
N MET A 242 17.27 -20.13 2.83
CA MET A 242 18.57 -20.02 3.49
C MET A 242 18.46 -20.24 5.01
N ASP A 243 17.49 -19.61 5.67
CA ASP A 243 17.26 -19.83 7.10
C ASP A 243 16.83 -21.28 7.38
N ALA A 244 16.00 -21.88 6.53
CA ALA A 244 15.58 -23.27 6.67
C ALA A 244 16.75 -24.26 6.56
N ILE A 245 17.69 -24.04 5.63
CA ILE A 245 18.94 -24.82 5.51
C ILE A 245 19.73 -24.75 6.83
N VAL A 246 19.85 -23.55 7.40
CA VAL A 246 20.56 -23.35 8.68
C VAL A 246 19.85 -24.07 9.82
N ILE A 247 18.52 -23.96 9.90
CA ILE A 247 17.72 -24.63 10.93
C ILE A 247 17.85 -26.15 10.83
N ALA A 248 17.81 -26.70 9.61
CA ALA A 248 17.95 -28.14 9.38
C ALA A 248 19.32 -28.69 9.79
N CYS A 249 20.39 -27.90 9.65
CA CYS A 249 21.74 -28.28 10.05
C CYS A 249 22.06 -27.94 11.52
N ALA A 250 21.26 -27.09 12.16
CA ALA A 250 21.44 -26.77 13.56
C ALA A 250 21.12 -27.98 14.43
N THR A 251 21.91 -28.19 15.47
CA THR A 251 21.78 -29.35 16.36
C THR A 251 21.46 -28.88 17.77
N ARG A 252 20.98 -29.79 18.62
CA ARG A 252 20.74 -29.49 20.04
C ARG A 252 22.01 -28.95 20.74
N SER A 253 23.19 -29.46 20.36
CA SER A 253 24.48 -28.98 20.85
C SER A 253 24.73 -27.51 20.50
N HIS A 254 24.43 -27.10 19.26
CA HIS A 254 24.52 -25.70 18.84
C HIS A 254 23.61 -24.80 19.68
N VAL A 255 22.35 -25.20 19.85
CA VAL A 255 21.35 -24.45 20.63
C VAL A 255 21.77 -24.32 22.09
N ASN A 256 22.17 -25.44 22.71
CA ASN A 256 22.58 -25.46 24.12
C ASN A 256 23.84 -24.61 24.34
N TYR A 257 24.85 -24.73 23.49
CA TYR A 257 26.06 -23.92 23.58
C TYR A 257 25.78 -22.42 23.49
N LEU A 258 25.02 -21.98 22.48
CA LEU A 258 24.73 -20.56 22.26
C LEU A 258 23.82 -19.95 23.33
N ASN A 259 22.85 -20.72 23.84
CA ASN A 259 22.02 -20.27 24.95
C ASN A 259 22.84 -20.11 26.23
N ASN A 260 23.74 -21.05 26.54
CA ASN A 260 24.64 -20.94 27.68
C ASN A 260 25.60 -19.75 27.54
N GLU A 261 26.21 -19.54 26.36
CA GLU A 261 27.07 -18.37 26.13
C GLU A 261 26.32 -17.05 26.35
N SER A 262 25.06 -16.98 25.93
CA SER A 262 24.23 -15.79 26.10
C SER A 262 23.85 -15.55 27.57
N ALA A 263 23.50 -16.61 28.31
CA ALA A 263 23.10 -16.54 29.71
C ALA A 263 24.29 -16.27 30.66
N HIS A 264 25.47 -16.79 30.33
CA HIS A 264 26.66 -16.77 31.20
C HIS A 264 27.76 -15.80 30.72
N SER A 265 27.41 -14.74 29.99
CA SER A 265 28.38 -13.75 29.48
C SER A 265 29.30 -13.13 30.56
N LYS A 266 28.90 -13.20 31.85
CA LYS A 266 29.67 -12.72 33.02
C LYS A 266 30.16 -13.83 33.98
N SER A 267 29.89 -15.11 33.71
CA SER A 267 30.23 -16.25 34.57
C SER A 267 31.51 -16.98 34.11
N LYS A 268 32.22 -17.64 35.05
CA LYS A 268 33.40 -18.48 34.78
C LYS A 268 33.04 -19.84 34.15
N GLU A 269 31.80 -20.31 34.29
CA GLU A 269 31.36 -21.59 33.74
C GLU A 269 31.05 -21.47 32.25
N LYS A 270 32.05 -21.80 31.42
CA LYS A 270 31.88 -21.92 29.96
C LYS A 270 31.87 -23.40 29.58
N ARG A 271 30.97 -23.77 28.67
CA ARG A 271 30.89 -25.11 28.06
C ARG A 271 32.05 -25.33 27.08
N TYR A 272 33.27 -25.45 27.60
CA TYR A 272 34.50 -25.63 26.82
C TYR A 272 34.47 -26.92 26.00
N ASP A 273 33.77 -27.95 26.48
CA ASP A 273 33.46 -29.21 25.79
C ASP A 273 32.73 -28.96 24.45
N LEU A 274 31.59 -28.28 24.50
CA LEU A 274 30.80 -27.95 23.30
C LEU A 274 31.54 -26.96 22.41
N ARG A 275 32.28 -26.02 23.00
CA ARG A 275 33.09 -25.06 22.26
C ARG A 275 34.12 -25.76 21.37
N ARG A 276 34.90 -26.69 21.92
CA ARG A 276 35.92 -27.46 21.17
C ARG A 276 35.29 -28.41 20.14
N LYS A 277 34.12 -28.96 20.44
CA LYS A 277 33.37 -29.83 19.51
C LYS A 277 32.82 -29.08 18.31
N LEU A 278 32.33 -27.85 18.50
CA LEU A 278 31.52 -27.14 17.51
C LEU A 278 32.28 -26.04 16.76
N ARG A 279 33.41 -25.54 17.27
CA ARG A 279 34.12 -24.38 16.73
C ARG A 279 35.58 -24.66 16.47
N ARG A 280 36.14 -23.99 15.45
CA ARG A 280 37.59 -23.96 15.25
C ARG A 280 38.26 -23.21 16.40
N ILE A 281 39.28 -23.83 16.98
CA ILE A 281 40.10 -23.26 18.03
C ILE A 281 41.45 -22.87 17.44
N GLU A 282 41.83 -21.61 17.67
CA GLU A 282 43.17 -21.10 17.38
C GLU A 282 43.85 -20.76 18.71
N ILE A 283 45.12 -21.13 18.84
CA ILE A 283 45.93 -20.80 20.01
C ILE A 283 46.68 -19.52 19.67
N LEU A 284 46.41 -18.45 20.41
CA LEU A 284 47.13 -17.19 20.29
C LEU A 284 48.10 -17.05 21.47
N GLU A 285 49.30 -16.58 21.18
CA GLU A 285 50.28 -16.23 22.20
C GLU A 285 50.08 -14.76 22.58
N LYS A 286 49.71 -14.54 23.84
CA LYS A 286 49.56 -13.20 24.41
C LYS A 286 50.74 -12.93 25.32
N GLN A 287 51.52 -11.91 25.00
CA GLN A 287 52.57 -11.41 25.88
C GLN A 287 51.93 -10.48 26.91
N GLU A 288 52.12 -10.78 28.20
CA GLU A 288 51.74 -9.91 29.30
C GLU A 288 53.00 -9.49 30.06
N LEU A 289 53.18 -8.17 30.18
CA LEU A 289 54.20 -7.58 31.05
C LEU A 289 53.62 -7.50 32.46
N LYS A 290 54.20 -8.27 33.38
CA LYS A 290 53.99 -8.13 34.82
C LYS A 290 55.35 -8.00 35.50
N ASP A 291 55.48 -6.97 36.33
CA ASP A 291 56.68 -6.71 37.14
C ASP A 291 58.00 -6.71 36.34
N GLY A 292 57.99 -6.13 35.13
CA GLY A 292 59.17 -6.04 34.27
C GLY A 292 59.56 -7.34 33.54
N VAL A 293 58.80 -8.44 33.72
CA VAL A 293 59.01 -9.73 33.06
C VAL A 293 57.91 -9.96 32.02
N THR A 294 58.30 -10.14 30.76
CA THR A 294 57.37 -10.52 29.68
C THR A 294 57.05 -12.00 29.79
N THR A 295 55.81 -12.32 30.18
CA THR A 295 55.33 -13.70 30.25
C THR A 295 54.45 -13.99 29.03
N THR A 296 54.76 -15.04 28.27
CA THR A 296 53.96 -15.46 27.10
C THR A 296 52.93 -16.50 27.52
N ASN A 297 51.65 -16.13 27.52
CA ASN A 297 50.54 -17.00 27.84
C ASN A 297 49.82 -17.46 26.56
N LYS A 298 49.59 -18.77 26.43
CA LYS A 298 48.80 -19.35 25.34
C LYS A 298 47.31 -19.28 25.67
N ILE A 299 46.53 -18.63 24.81
CA ILE A 299 45.08 -18.46 24.98
C ILE A 299 44.34 -19.14 23.83
N GLU A 300 43.43 -20.05 24.17
CA GLU A 300 42.51 -20.64 23.21
C GLU A 300 41.43 -19.63 22.81
N VAL A 301 41.32 -19.32 21.52
CA VAL A 301 40.31 -18.43 20.94
C VAL A 301 39.43 -19.24 19.98
N ALA A 302 38.12 -19.22 20.21
CA ALA A 302 37.16 -19.86 19.32
C ALA A 302 36.77 -18.90 18.22
N LYS A 303 36.98 -19.35 16.98
CA LYS A 303 36.62 -18.64 15.76
C LYS A 303 35.25 -19.13 15.28
N GLU A 304 35.05 -19.37 14.00
CA GLU A 304 33.78 -19.85 13.46
C GLU A 304 33.40 -21.27 13.90
N PHE A 305 32.11 -21.56 13.82
CA PHE A 305 31.57 -22.93 13.87
C PHE A 305 32.06 -23.75 12.68
N TYR A 306 32.31 -25.04 12.92
CA TYR A 306 32.54 -25.98 11.84
C TYR A 306 31.32 -26.02 10.92
N LYS A 307 31.56 -26.00 9.61
CA LYS A 307 30.50 -26.19 8.63
C LYS A 307 29.92 -27.60 8.78
N PRO A 308 28.63 -27.79 8.47
CA PRO A 308 27.99 -29.11 8.49
C PRO A 308 28.74 -30.15 7.63
N TRP A 309 29.27 -29.72 6.48
CA TRP A 309 30.16 -30.50 5.61
C TRP A 309 31.07 -29.56 4.78
N PRO A 310 32.14 -30.06 4.12
CA PRO A 310 33.15 -29.20 3.48
C PRO A 310 32.61 -28.25 2.39
N THR A 311 31.73 -28.75 1.52
CA THR A 311 31.13 -28.00 0.39
C THR A 311 29.85 -27.25 0.73
N PHE A 312 29.48 -27.17 2.02
CA PHE A 312 28.20 -26.62 2.49
C PHE A 312 27.84 -25.26 1.87
N THR A 313 28.81 -24.36 1.75
CA THR A 313 28.60 -23.02 1.17
C THR A 313 28.32 -23.06 -0.33
N GLN A 314 28.97 -23.96 -1.07
CA GLN A 314 28.82 -24.14 -2.51
C GLN A 314 27.47 -24.79 -2.81
N ASP A 315 27.13 -25.84 -2.06
CA ASP A 315 25.87 -26.57 -2.24
C ASP A 315 24.68 -25.68 -1.88
N ALA A 316 24.79 -24.90 -0.80
CA ALA A 316 23.76 -23.92 -0.45
C ALA A 316 23.59 -22.84 -1.53
N HIS A 317 24.67 -22.39 -2.16
CA HIS A 317 24.60 -21.41 -3.25
C HIS A 317 23.83 -21.94 -4.46
N GLU A 318 24.17 -23.15 -4.91
CA GLU A 318 23.53 -23.81 -6.06
C GLU A 318 22.04 -24.07 -5.80
N VAL A 319 21.70 -24.58 -4.61
CA VAL A 319 20.31 -24.81 -4.22
C VAL A 319 19.53 -23.49 -4.15
N LEU A 320 20.09 -22.44 -3.55
CA LEU A 320 19.40 -21.15 -3.48
C LEU A 320 19.20 -20.52 -4.86
N GLN A 321 20.12 -20.71 -5.80
CA GLN A 321 19.98 -20.20 -7.15
C GLN A 321 18.93 -20.96 -7.98
N SER A 322 18.67 -22.24 -7.67
CA SER A 322 17.72 -23.12 -8.36
C SER A 322 16.29 -23.10 -7.79
N ILE A 323 16.04 -22.37 -6.69
CA ILE A 323 14.71 -22.31 -6.05
C ILE A 323 13.75 -21.43 -6.84
N ILE A 324 12.59 -22.02 -7.18
CA ILE A 324 11.41 -21.31 -7.66
C ILE A 324 10.48 -21.03 -6.47
N VAL A 325 10.17 -19.76 -6.24
CA VAL A 325 9.32 -19.34 -5.11
C VAL A 325 7.86 -19.59 -5.45
N SER A 326 7.17 -20.40 -4.64
CA SER A 326 5.73 -20.64 -4.76
C SER A 326 4.93 -19.56 -4.02
N PHE A 327 3.81 -19.13 -4.61
CA PHE A 327 2.96 -18.09 -4.04
C PHE A 327 1.55 -18.61 -3.78
N LYS A 328 1.08 -18.44 -2.54
CA LYS A 328 -0.31 -18.76 -2.20
C LYS A 328 -1.24 -17.71 -2.82
N GLN A 329 -2.19 -18.19 -3.62
CA GLN A 329 -3.17 -17.34 -4.28
C GLN A 329 -4.49 -17.32 -3.50
N ASN A 330 -5.13 -16.13 -3.42
CA ASN A 330 -6.42 -15.94 -2.78
C ASN A 330 -7.47 -15.50 -3.83
N LEU A 331 -7.73 -16.38 -4.81
CA LEU A 331 -8.56 -16.11 -6.00
C LEU A 331 -10.05 -16.39 -5.80
N ARG A 332 -10.45 -16.91 -4.64
CA ARG A 332 -11.85 -17.26 -4.41
C ARG A 332 -12.71 -15.99 -4.34
N VAL A 333 -13.62 -15.84 -5.31
CA VAL A 333 -14.54 -14.69 -5.41
C VAL A 333 -15.88 -15.00 -4.77
N VAL A 334 -16.55 -16.08 -5.17
CA VAL A 334 -17.83 -16.49 -4.57
C VAL A 334 -17.68 -17.73 -3.68
N ASN A 335 -18.58 -17.88 -2.72
CA ASN A 335 -18.74 -19.07 -1.88
C ASN A 335 -20.23 -19.35 -1.71
N LYS A 336 -20.61 -20.62 -1.57
CA LYS A 336 -21.97 -20.95 -1.13
C LYS A 336 -22.17 -20.46 0.30
N ALA A 337 -23.06 -19.49 0.48
CA ALA A 337 -23.53 -19.01 1.76
C ALA A 337 -24.32 -20.12 2.45
N THR A 338 -24.02 -20.39 3.71
CA THR A 338 -24.78 -21.32 4.55
C THR A 338 -25.41 -20.52 5.67
N ASN A 339 -26.47 -19.77 5.34
CA ASN A 339 -27.21 -19.02 6.32
C ASN A 339 -28.11 -19.96 7.10
N ARG A 340 -28.16 -19.76 8.42
CA ARG A 340 -29.14 -20.38 9.30
C ARG A 340 -29.97 -19.28 9.91
N TYR A 341 -31.28 -19.47 9.98
CA TYR A 341 -32.19 -18.53 10.62
C TYR A 341 -33.15 -19.28 11.53
N GLU A 342 -33.67 -18.59 12.53
CA GLU A 342 -34.70 -19.12 13.41
C GLU A 342 -36.07 -18.99 12.73
N CYS A 343 -36.79 -20.10 12.62
CA CYS A 343 -38.20 -20.08 12.24
C CYS A 343 -39.00 -21.07 13.08
N PHE A 344 -40.32 -20.89 13.11
CA PHE A 344 -41.20 -21.85 13.76
C PHE A 344 -41.49 -22.99 12.78
N VAL A 345 -41.05 -24.19 13.17
CA VAL A 345 -41.37 -25.44 12.48
C VAL A 345 -42.23 -26.25 13.46
N HIS A 346 -43.47 -26.58 13.08
CA HIS A 346 -44.44 -27.27 13.95
C HIS A 346 -44.63 -26.62 15.34
N GLY A 347 -44.68 -25.28 15.41
CA GLY A 347 -44.91 -24.55 16.66
C GLY A 347 -43.71 -24.45 17.60
N LYS A 348 -42.56 -25.03 17.25
CA LYS A 348 -41.29 -24.87 17.97
C LYS A 348 -40.32 -24.01 17.17
N LYS A 349 -39.57 -23.17 17.88
CA LYS A 349 -38.55 -22.30 17.28
C LYS A 349 -37.30 -23.14 17.01
N GLU A 350 -36.97 -23.35 15.74
CA GLU A 350 -35.81 -24.14 15.30
C GLU A 350 -34.87 -23.30 14.44
N ILE A 351 -33.57 -23.58 14.53
CA ILE A 351 -32.55 -22.99 13.67
C ILE A 351 -32.44 -23.84 12.40
N VAL A 352 -33.01 -23.34 11.31
CA VAL A 352 -33.07 -24.06 10.03
C VAL A 352 -32.10 -23.45 9.02
N LYS A 353 -31.54 -24.28 8.14
CA LYS A 353 -30.74 -23.80 7.01
C LYS A 353 -31.64 -23.10 6.00
N GLN A 354 -31.19 -21.95 5.52
CA GLN A 354 -31.85 -21.26 4.41
C GLN A 354 -31.74 -22.07 3.13
N SER A 355 -32.90 -22.53 2.63
CA SER A 355 -33.04 -23.29 1.39
C SER A 355 -33.68 -22.49 0.25
N LYS A 356 -34.35 -21.36 0.56
CA LYS A 356 -34.93 -20.43 -0.42
C LYS A 356 -34.07 -19.17 -0.59
N GLY A 357 -33.72 -18.86 -1.84
CA GLY A 357 -32.97 -17.67 -2.24
C GLY A 357 -31.57 -17.95 -2.78
N GLU A 358 -30.99 -16.97 -3.49
CA GLU A 358 -29.60 -17.02 -3.95
C GLU A 358 -28.65 -17.09 -2.75
N SER A 359 -27.88 -18.17 -2.69
CA SER A 359 -27.02 -18.50 -1.55
C SER A 359 -25.55 -18.32 -1.92
N TRP A 360 -25.20 -17.21 -2.58
CA TRP A 360 -23.81 -16.90 -2.93
C TRP A 360 -23.33 -15.69 -2.11
N ALA A 361 -22.16 -15.84 -1.48
CA ALA A 361 -21.49 -14.78 -0.75
C ALA A 361 -20.22 -14.36 -1.51
N ILE A 362 -20.15 -13.08 -1.86
CA ILE A 362 -18.99 -12.46 -2.49
C ILE A 362 -17.93 -12.17 -1.42
N ARG A 363 -16.69 -12.63 -1.65
CA ARG A 363 -15.58 -12.63 -0.68
C ARG A 363 -14.62 -11.45 -0.82
N LYS A 364 -14.92 -10.53 -1.73
CA LYS A 364 -14.10 -9.37 -2.06
C LYS A 364 -15.00 -8.13 -2.14
N PRO A 365 -14.49 -6.94 -1.76
CA PRO A 365 -15.24 -5.71 -1.97
C PRO A 365 -15.49 -5.52 -3.47
N MET A 366 -16.72 -5.21 -3.86
CA MET A 366 -17.09 -5.12 -5.28
C MET A 366 -16.66 -3.78 -5.90
N HIS A 367 -16.73 -2.71 -5.10
CA HIS A 367 -16.44 -1.35 -5.52
C HIS A 367 -15.92 -0.53 -4.35
N LYS A 368 -15.37 0.66 -4.63
CA LYS A 368 -15.03 1.65 -3.60
C LYS A 368 -16.30 2.14 -2.89
N ASP A 369 -16.16 2.62 -1.66
CA ASP A 369 -17.29 3.16 -0.89
C ASP A 369 -17.82 4.48 -1.47
N THR A 370 -16.97 5.21 -2.19
CA THR A 370 -17.34 6.47 -2.85
C THR A 370 -18.27 6.22 -4.02
N VAL A 371 -19.48 6.77 -3.92
CA VAL A 371 -20.49 6.74 -4.99
C VAL A 371 -20.48 8.06 -5.75
N SER A 372 -20.34 7.97 -7.07
CA SER A 372 -20.50 9.10 -8.00
C SER A 372 -21.90 9.12 -8.62
N ALA A 373 -22.29 10.28 -9.15
CA ALA A 373 -23.47 10.42 -10.00
C ALA A 373 -23.06 10.88 -11.39
N ALA A 374 -23.74 10.41 -12.44
CA ALA A 374 -23.55 10.94 -13.79
C ALA A 374 -23.95 12.43 -13.82
N VAL A 375 -23.15 13.25 -14.49
CA VAL A 375 -23.38 14.70 -14.63
C VAL A 375 -23.13 15.10 -16.07
N SER A 376 -24.04 15.92 -16.60
CA SER A 376 -23.85 16.59 -17.88
C SER A 376 -23.23 17.97 -17.65
N LEU A 377 -22.06 18.21 -18.22
CA LEU A 377 -21.32 19.46 -18.04
C LEU A 377 -21.37 20.32 -19.29
N ARG A 378 -21.80 21.56 -19.12
CA ARG A 378 -21.86 22.52 -20.20
C ARG A 378 -20.48 23.13 -20.47
N LYS A 379 -19.89 22.83 -21.62
CA LYS A 379 -18.65 23.39 -22.15
C LYS A 379 -18.95 24.41 -23.24
N ILE A 380 -17.97 25.25 -23.57
CA ILE A 380 -18.04 26.15 -24.72
C ILE A 380 -17.07 25.62 -25.77
N LYS A 381 -17.56 25.38 -26.99
CA LYS A 381 -16.75 24.97 -28.13
C LYS A 381 -16.92 25.97 -29.26
N THR A 382 -15.82 26.29 -29.92
CA THR A 382 -15.86 27.12 -31.13
C THR A 382 -16.12 26.24 -32.35
N VAL A 383 -17.17 26.56 -33.11
CA VAL A 383 -17.57 25.84 -34.33
C VAL A 383 -17.78 26.83 -35.47
N ARG A 384 -17.82 26.36 -36.71
CA ARG A 384 -18.19 27.20 -37.86
C ARG A 384 -19.66 27.59 -37.75
N LEU A 385 -20.00 28.83 -38.12
CA LEU A 385 -21.38 29.34 -38.08
C LEU A 385 -22.36 28.44 -38.83
N SER A 386 -21.94 27.88 -39.96
CA SER A 386 -22.76 26.96 -40.75
C SER A 386 -23.23 25.73 -39.98
N LEU A 387 -22.45 25.25 -39.01
CA LEU A 387 -22.81 24.12 -38.13
C LEU A 387 -23.60 24.57 -36.89
N ALA A 388 -23.37 25.80 -36.44
CA ALA A 388 -24.06 26.37 -35.29
C ALA A 388 -25.50 26.80 -35.60
N ILE A 389 -25.81 27.08 -36.86
CA ILE A 389 -27.14 27.52 -37.30
C ILE A 389 -28.19 26.43 -37.03
N ASP A 390 -27.87 25.17 -37.31
CA ASP A 390 -28.80 24.05 -37.10
C ASP A 390 -29.13 23.81 -35.61
N ASP A 391 -28.28 24.27 -34.69
CA ASP A 391 -28.51 24.27 -33.24
C ASP A 391 -28.27 25.66 -32.63
N TRP A 392 -28.90 26.67 -33.26
CA TRP A 392 -28.67 28.08 -32.94
C TRP A 392 -29.00 28.44 -31.50
N ALA A 393 -29.93 27.72 -30.86
CA ALA A 393 -30.32 27.93 -29.47
C ALA A 393 -29.13 27.83 -28.50
N ASN A 394 -28.09 27.06 -28.87
CA ASN A 394 -26.90 26.85 -28.09
C ASN A 394 -25.77 27.87 -28.34
N ILE A 395 -25.93 28.84 -29.26
CA ILE A 395 -24.94 29.90 -29.50
C ILE A 395 -24.75 30.78 -28.26
N VAL A 396 -23.52 30.98 -27.79
CA VAL A 396 -23.23 31.70 -26.54
C VAL A 396 -23.58 33.19 -26.63
N ASP A 397 -23.30 33.84 -27.76
CA ASP A 397 -23.62 35.25 -27.98
C ASP A 397 -25.15 35.45 -28.05
N LYS A 398 -25.68 36.21 -27.08
CA LYS A 398 -27.12 36.47 -26.95
C LYS A 398 -27.67 37.32 -28.10
N THR A 399 -26.87 38.24 -28.64
CA THR A 399 -27.30 39.13 -29.71
C THR A 399 -27.40 38.37 -31.02
N LEU A 400 -26.36 37.59 -31.35
CA LEU A 400 -26.32 36.73 -32.53
C LEU A 400 -27.40 35.65 -32.48
N ARG A 401 -27.59 35.01 -31.31
CA ARG A 401 -28.65 34.02 -31.10
C ARG A 401 -30.05 34.59 -31.35
N LYS A 402 -30.31 35.80 -30.88
CA LYS A 402 -31.60 36.47 -31.11
C LYS A 402 -31.81 36.78 -32.59
N GLU A 403 -30.79 37.28 -33.27
CA GLU A 403 -30.88 37.57 -34.71
C GLU A 403 -31.11 36.28 -35.51
N ILE A 404 -30.34 35.22 -35.26
CA ILE A 404 -30.53 33.93 -35.92
C ILE A 404 -31.92 33.37 -35.63
N GLY A 405 -32.42 33.48 -34.40
CA GLY A 405 -33.78 33.09 -34.04
C GLY A 405 -34.86 33.87 -34.82
N LEU A 406 -34.68 35.18 -34.99
CA LEU A 406 -35.58 36.01 -35.82
C LEU A 406 -35.54 35.61 -37.30
N LEU A 407 -34.35 35.30 -37.83
CA LEU A 407 -34.18 34.82 -39.19
C LEU A 407 -34.81 33.44 -39.39
N TYR A 408 -34.71 32.55 -38.41
CA TYR A 408 -35.42 31.26 -38.40
C TYR A 408 -36.94 31.45 -38.43
N SER A 409 -37.49 32.39 -37.65
CA SER A 409 -38.92 32.72 -37.71
C SER A 409 -39.36 33.28 -39.06
N LYS A 410 -38.45 33.93 -39.80
CA LYS A 410 -38.73 34.51 -41.13
C LYS A 410 -38.62 33.49 -42.27
N TYR A 411 -37.67 32.57 -42.21
CA TYR A 411 -37.37 31.63 -43.31
C TYR A 411 -37.87 30.19 -43.05
N GLY A 412 -38.38 29.88 -41.85
CA GLY A 412 -38.88 28.55 -41.47
C GLY A 412 -37.79 27.56 -41.05
N GLU A 413 -38.21 26.36 -40.57
CA GLU A 413 -37.30 25.30 -40.07
C GLU A 413 -36.27 24.82 -41.12
N ASN A 414 -36.62 24.85 -42.41
CA ASN A 414 -35.73 24.45 -43.51
C ASN A 414 -34.91 25.62 -44.11
N GLY A 415 -34.86 26.75 -43.41
CA GLY A 415 -34.22 28.00 -43.87
C GLY A 415 -32.70 28.10 -43.69
N SER A 416 -32.00 27.09 -43.15
CA SER A 416 -30.57 27.18 -42.77
C SER A 416 -29.67 27.72 -43.90
N LYS A 417 -29.93 27.35 -45.16
CA LYS A 417 -29.17 27.85 -46.33
C LYS A 417 -29.36 29.35 -46.57
N ASN A 418 -30.56 29.88 -46.37
CA ASN A 418 -30.88 31.30 -46.53
C ASN A 418 -30.28 32.13 -45.39
N ILE A 419 -30.19 31.56 -44.18
CA ILE A 419 -29.53 32.18 -43.02
C ILE A 419 -28.01 32.23 -43.25
N ILE A 420 -27.39 31.14 -43.73
CA ILE A 420 -25.98 31.14 -44.11
C ILE A 420 -25.71 32.18 -45.19
N LYS A 421 -26.57 32.28 -46.20
CA LYS A 421 -26.45 33.29 -47.27
C LYS A 421 -26.58 34.71 -46.71
N TYR A 422 -27.54 34.97 -45.82
CA TYR A 422 -27.74 36.26 -45.17
C TYR A 422 -26.47 36.78 -44.47
N PHE A 423 -25.73 35.90 -43.77
CA PHE A 423 -24.47 36.27 -43.13
C PHE A 423 -23.30 36.38 -44.12
N LYS A 424 -23.24 35.50 -45.14
CA LYS A 424 -22.21 35.59 -46.20
C LYS A 424 -22.30 36.88 -46.99
N ASP A 425 -23.51 37.33 -47.32
CA ASP A 425 -23.77 38.59 -48.04
C ASP A 425 -23.41 39.84 -47.21
N ARG A 426 -23.06 39.66 -45.92
CA ARG A 426 -22.64 40.71 -44.96
C ARG A 426 -21.23 40.46 -44.42
N ASP A 427 -20.38 39.82 -45.21
CA ASP A 427 -18.99 39.47 -44.85
C ASP A 427 -18.85 38.64 -43.56
N ASN A 428 -19.88 37.86 -43.20
CA ASN A 428 -19.98 37.15 -41.93
C ASN A 428 -19.76 38.06 -40.71
N LYS A 429 -20.23 39.30 -40.76
CA LYS A 429 -20.15 40.23 -39.63
C LYS A 429 -21.47 40.34 -38.90
N HIS A 430 -21.40 40.39 -37.57
CA HIS A 430 -22.50 40.75 -36.69
C HIS A 430 -22.03 41.82 -35.71
N ASN A 431 -22.72 42.96 -35.64
CA ASN A 431 -22.29 44.12 -34.82
C ASN A 431 -20.81 44.52 -35.03
N GLY A 432 -20.29 44.36 -36.25
CA GLY A 432 -18.90 44.67 -36.60
C GLY A 432 -17.87 43.58 -36.23
N LEU A 433 -18.29 42.49 -35.59
CA LEU A 433 -17.45 41.36 -35.21
C LEU A 433 -17.60 40.20 -36.21
N ASP A 434 -16.49 39.52 -36.54
CA ASP A 434 -16.51 38.33 -37.39
C ASP A 434 -17.19 37.15 -36.67
N VAL A 435 -18.24 36.61 -37.29
CA VAL A 435 -19.01 35.46 -36.81
C VAL A 435 -18.80 34.20 -37.65
N SER A 436 -17.78 34.15 -38.51
CA SER A 436 -17.42 32.94 -39.28
C SER A 436 -17.24 31.70 -38.39
N LYS A 437 -16.74 31.92 -37.16
CA LYS A 437 -16.67 30.94 -36.08
C LYS A 437 -17.37 31.49 -34.85
N VAL A 438 -18.23 30.68 -34.25
CA VAL A 438 -19.03 31.07 -33.08
C VAL A 438 -18.84 30.08 -31.94
N ASN A 439 -18.96 30.60 -30.73
CA ASN A 439 -18.95 29.79 -29.53
C ASN A 439 -20.35 29.22 -29.29
N VAL A 440 -20.45 27.90 -29.18
CA VAL A 440 -21.68 27.18 -28.84
C VAL A 440 -21.51 26.44 -27.52
N TYR A 441 -22.60 26.30 -26.76
CA TYR A 441 -22.67 25.42 -25.61
C TYR A 441 -22.72 23.97 -26.07
N SER A 442 -21.79 23.14 -25.61
CA SER A 442 -21.81 21.69 -25.79
C SER A 442 -21.95 21.01 -24.43
N PHE A 443 -22.59 19.84 -24.40
CA PHE A 443 -22.78 19.08 -23.17
C PHE A 443 -21.92 17.83 -23.18
N ASP A 444 -21.07 17.69 -22.17
CA ASP A 444 -20.27 16.50 -21.92
C ASP A 444 -21.04 15.58 -20.96
N ASN A 445 -21.58 14.49 -21.49
CA ASN A 445 -22.42 13.55 -20.74
C ASN A 445 -21.64 12.38 -20.14
N ASP A 446 -20.37 12.21 -20.49
CA ASP A 446 -19.52 11.09 -20.07
C ASP A 446 -18.73 11.43 -18.81
N CYS A 447 -19.35 12.17 -17.89
CA CYS A 447 -18.74 12.63 -16.66
C CYS A 447 -19.48 12.07 -15.44
N ALA A 448 -18.70 11.72 -14.41
CA ALA A 448 -19.21 11.29 -13.11
C ALA A 448 -18.66 12.21 -12.02
N ALA A 449 -19.54 12.68 -11.14
CA ALA A 449 -19.18 13.62 -10.11
C ALA A 449 -19.36 13.06 -8.69
N SER A 450 -18.48 13.48 -7.79
CA SER A 450 -18.50 13.12 -6.37
C SER A 450 -18.22 14.35 -5.50
N ARG A 451 -18.62 14.31 -4.23
CA ARG A 451 -18.29 15.38 -3.27
C ARG A 451 -16.95 15.09 -2.61
N VAL A 452 -16.07 16.07 -2.62
CA VAL A 452 -14.74 16.03 -2.03
C VAL A 452 -14.60 17.22 -1.08
N THR A 453 -13.92 17.02 0.04
CA THR A 453 -13.55 18.12 0.96
C THR A 453 -12.46 18.96 0.31
N LEU A 454 -12.46 20.28 0.52
CA LEU A 454 -11.34 21.11 0.09
C LEU A 454 -10.11 20.80 0.94
N ASP A 455 -8.95 20.72 0.29
CA ASP A 455 -7.65 20.41 0.89
C ASP A 455 -6.51 21.07 0.10
N ASP A 456 -5.27 20.85 0.53
CA ASP A 456 -4.04 21.39 -0.06
C ASP A 456 -3.76 20.94 -1.50
N THR A 457 -4.55 20.00 -2.04
CA THR A 457 -4.37 19.51 -3.41
C THR A 457 -5.11 20.35 -4.46
N PHE A 458 -5.95 21.31 -4.05
CA PHE A 458 -6.78 22.15 -4.93
C PHE A 458 -5.99 23.31 -5.57
N ASN A 459 -5.07 23.00 -6.47
CA ASN A 459 -4.46 24.00 -7.36
C ASN A 459 -5.43 24.49 -8.46
N SER A 460 -5.03 25.47 -9.26
CA SER A 460 -5.86 26.02 -10.34
C SER A 460 -6.43 24.95 -11.28
N THR A 461 -5.59 24.00 -11.72
CA THR A 461 -6.01 22.89 -12.59
C THR A 461 -7.05 21.99 -11.92
N LYS A 462 -6.90 21.69 -10.63
CA LYS A 462 -7.86 20.86 -9.89
C LYS A 462 -9.16 21.62 -9.65
N ILE A 463 -9.12 22.94 -9.45
CA ILE A 463 -10.33 23.77 -9.32
C ILE A 463 -11.17 23.70 -10.59
N GLU A 464 -10.58 23.64 -11.78
CA GLU A 464 -11.32 23.48 -13.05
C GLU A 464 -12.14 22.18 -13.13
N SER A 465 -11.76 21.16 -12.35
CA SER A 465 -12.52 19.91 -12.22
C SER A 465 -13.77 20.02 -11.34
N ILE A 466 -14.09 21.20 -10.80
CA ILE A 466 -15.31 21.44 -10.03
C ILE A 466 -16.50 21.63 -10.98
N THR A 467 -17.64 21.01 -10.71
CA THR A 467 -18.80 21.11 -11.62
C THR A 467 -19.45 22.49 -11.66
N ASP A 468 -19.32 23.26 -10.57
CA ASP A 468 -19.93 24.57 -10.42
C ASP A 468 -18.94 25.69 -10.77
N THR A 469 -19.20 26.39 -11.88
CA THR A 469 -18.33 27.46 -12.39
C THR A 469 -18.36 28.73 -11.53
N GLY A 470 -19.39 28.94 -10.70
CA GLY A 470 -19.42 30.02 -9.73
C GLY A 470 -18.44 29.76 -8.59
N ILE A 471 -18.47 28.54 -8.06
CA ILE A 471 -17.52 28.09 -7.03
C ILE A 471 -16.08 28.11 -7.57
N GLN A 472 -15.84 27.68 -8.82
CA GLN A 472 -14.52 27.78 -9.45
C GLN A 472 -13.94 29.20 -9.35
N LYS A 473 -14.73 30.21 -9.72
CA LYS A 473 -14.30 31.62 -9.70
C LYS A 473 -13.97 32.11 -8.29
N ILE A 474 -14.79 31.73 -7.31
CA ILE A 474 -14.56 32.08 -5.90
C ILE A 474 -13.22 31.48 -5.43
N LEU A 475 -13.00 30.19 -5.68
CA LEU A 475 -11.81 29.49 -5.23
C LEU A 475 -10.54 29.95 -5.95
N LEU A 476 -10.60 30.23 -7.26
CA LEU A 476 -9.46 30.78 -8.01
C LEU A 476 -9.05 32.17 -7.50
N LYS A 477 -10.02 33.04 -7.18
CA LYS A 477 -9.73 34.35 -6.59
C LYS A 477 -9.11 34.21 -5.20
N HIS A 478 -9.65 33.32 -4.37
CA HIS A 478 -9.07 33.05 -3.05
C HIS A 478 -7.66 32.49 -3.16
N LEU A 479 -7.43 31.50 -4.02
CA LEU A 479 -6.08 30.96 -4.25
C LEU A 479 -5.13 32.06 -4.73
N SER A 480 -5.59 32.95 -5.60
CA SER A 480 -4.76 34.03 -6.14
C SER A 480 -4.26 35.04 -5.08
N SER A 481 -4.94 35.17 -3.93
CA SER A 481 -4.45 36.04 -2.85
C SER A 481 -3.24 35.47 -2.11
N TYR A 482 -2.90 34.20 -2.34
CA TYR A 482 -1.74 33.52 -1.77
C TYR A 482 -0.64 33.26 -2.80
N ASN A 483 -0.83 33.69 -4.06
CA ASN A 483 0.14 33.45 -5.12
C ASN A 483 1.41 34.29 -4.90
N GLU A 484 2.57 33.66 -5.07
CA GLU A 484 3.87 34.34 -5.09
C GLU A 484 4.37 34.48 -6.53
N ILE A 485 4.99 35.61 -6.86
CA ILE A 485 5.63 35.81 -8.16
C ILE A 485 7.14 35.65 -7.96
N LYS A 486 7.71 34.61 -8.55
CA LYS A 486 9.16 34.36 -8.55
C LYS A 486 9.63 34.15 -9.98
N GLU A 487 10.60 34.94 -10.42
CA GLU A 487 11.18 34.85 -11.78
C GLU A 487 10.12 34.86 -12.91
N ASN A 488 9.13 35.77 -12.82
CA ASN A 488 7.99 35.86 -13.75
C ASN A 488 7.09 34.62 -13.83
N LYS A 489 7.19 33.69 -12.87
CA LYS A 489 6.28 32.55 -12.73
C LYS A 489 5.43 32.71 -11.48
N ILE A 490 4.14 32.40 -11.61
CA ILE A 490 3.20 32.32 -10.50
C ILE A 490 3.42 30.99 -9.79
N ILE A 491 3.78 31.04 -8.51
CA ILE A 491 3.81 29.90 -7.61
C ILE A 491 2.52 29.94 -6.80
N GLU A 492 1.70 28.91 -6.97
CA GLU A 492 0.44 28.75 -6.23
C GLU A 492 0.72 28.08 -4.88
N HIS A 493 0.04 28.54 -3.83
CA HIS A 493 0.17 28.02 -2.46
C HIS A 493 -1.16 27.44 -1.95
N PRO A 494 -1.67 26.35 -2.54
CA PRO A 494 -2.93 25.72 -2.12
C PRO A 494 -2.86 25.18 -0.67
N GLU A 495 -1.67 24.82 -0.18
CA GLU A 495 -1.43 24.38 1.20
C GLU A 495 -1.75 25.47 2.23
N LEU A 496 -1.60 26.75 1.86
CA LEU A 496 -1.98 27.88 2.71
C LEU A 496 -3.44 28.25 2.48
N ALA A 497 -3.86 28.38 1.21
CA ALA A 497 -5.19 28.85 0.83
C ALA A 497 -6.32 27.92 1.31
N PHE A 498 -6.07 26.60 1.34
CA PHE A 498 -7.04 25.57 1.74
C PHE A 498 -6.65 24.84 3.04
N SER A 499 -5.76 25.44 3.83
CA SER A 499 -5.59 25.10 5.25
C SER A 499 -6.89 25.39 6.04
N PRO A 500 -7.04 24.87 7.29
CA PRO A 500 -8.18 25.23 8.13
C PRO A 500 -8.39 26.75 8.26
N ASP A 501 -7.32 27.50 8.52
CA ASP A 501 -7.36 28.96 8.62
C ASP A 501 -7.69 29.63 7.27
N GLY A 502 -7.10 29.13 6.19
CA GLY A 502 -7.39 29.60 4.83
C GLY A 502 -8.84 29.40 4.43
N LEU A 503 -9.47 28.29 4.84
CA LEU A 503 -10.89 28.03 4.63
C LEU A 503 -11.80 28.93 5.47
N ASP A 504 -11.40 29.30 6.68
CA ASP A 504 -12.14 30.25 7.50
C ASP A 504 -12.10 31.66 6.87
N ILE A 505 -10.93 32.09 6.39
CA ILE A 505 -10.76 33.35 5.63
C ILE A 505 -11.60 33.35 4.35
N LEU A 506 -11.55 32.26 3.56
CA LEU A 506 -12.36 32.07 2.35
C LEU A 506 -13.85 32.30 2.65
N ASN A 507 -14.35 31.67 3.72
CA ASN A 507 -15.75 31.67 4.06
C ASN A 507 -16.21 32.98 4.70
N ALA A 508 -15.34 33.67 5.44
CA ALA A 508 -15.58 35.02 5.93
C ALA A 508 -15.71 36.03 4.78
N ASN A 509 -14.86 35.92 3.76
CA ASN A 509 -14.78 36.86 2.64
C ASN A 509 -15.55 36.42 1.38
N ILE A 510 -16.38 35.38 1.49
CA ILE A 510 -17.01 34.73 0.33
C ILE A 510 -17.85 35.68 -0.53
N ARG A 511 -18.46 36.68 0.11
CA ARG A 511 -19.29 37.68 -0.58
C ARG A 511 -18.45 38.56 -1.50
N GLU A 512 -17.28 38.98 -1.05
CA GLU A 512 -16.35 39.79 -1.84
C GLU A 512 -15.78 38.98 -3.01
N LEU A 513 -15.34 37.76 -2.72
CA LEU A 513 -14.84 36.81 -3.72
C LEU A 513 -15.90 36.53 -4.80
N ASN A 514 -17.18 36.51 -4.43
CA ASN A 514 -18.31 36.32 -5.32
C ASN A 514 -18.92 37.62 -5.88
N ASN A 515 -18.13 38.68 -6.06
CA ASN A 515 -18.56 39.96 -6.65
C ASN A 515 -19.76 40.60 -5.93
N GLY A 516 -19.74 40.59 -4.59
CA GLY A 516 -20.80 41.16 -3.75
C GLY A 516 -22.03 40.26 -3.56
N LYS A 517 -22.11 39.11 -4.24
CA LYS A 517 -23.24 38.19 -4.16
C LYS A 517 -23.07 37.21 -3.01
N PHE A 518 -24.13 37.03 -2.22
CA PHE A 518 -24.13 36.06 -1.12
C PHE A 518 -23.92 34.62 -1.63
N HIS A 519 -23.16 33.83 -0.88
CA HIS A 519 -23.00 32.40 -1.06
C HIS A 519 -22.85 31.74 0.33
N LYS A 520 -23.30 30.48 0.47
CA LYS A 520 -23.13 29.73 1.72
C LYS A 520 -21.67 29.30 1.92
N PRO A 521 -21.19 29.04 3.15
CA PRO A 521 -19.83 28.55 3.35
C PRO A 521 -19.52 27.28 2.54
N ILE A 522 -18.37 27.28 1.88
CA ILE A 522 -17.87 26.20 1.04
C ILE A 522 -16.84 25.41 1.86
N LYS A 523 -17.22 24.17 2.22
CA LYS A 523 -16.32 23.21 2.87
C LYS A 523 -16.05 21.98 1.99
N LYS A 524 -17.02 21.64 1.13
CA LYS A 524 -16.94 20.54 0.19
C LYS A 524 -17.45 21.00 -1.17
N VAL A 525 -16.79 20.54 -2.22
CA VAL A 525 -17.13 20.83 -3.60
C VAL A 525 -17.44 19.56 -4.34
N ARG A 526 -18.19 19.68 -5.45
CA ARG A 526 -18.44 18.55 -6.34
C ARG A 526 -17.40 18.61 -7.46
N THR A 527 -16.48 17.65 -7.48
CA THR A 527 -15.55 17.46 -8.58
C THR A 527 -16.07 16.41 -9.54
N TYR A 528 -15.72 16.52 -10.81
CA TYR A 528 -16.03 15.53 -11.83
C TYR A 528 -14.76 14.92 -12.40
N GLU A 529 -14.92 13.69 -12.88
CA GLU A 529 -13.96 12.98 -13.69
C GLU A 529 -14.72 12.27 -14.82
N THR A 530 -13.99 11.76 -15.80
CA THR A 530 -14.61 10.95 -16.86
C THR A 530 -15.26 9.71 -16.25
N LEU A 531 -16.41 9.31 -16.80
CA LEU A 531 -17.16 8.15 -16.34
C LEU A 531 -16.29 6.88 -16.39
N GLY A 532 -15.49 6.74 -17.46
CA GLY A 532 -14.46 5.72 -17.59
C GLY A 532 -14.97 4.31 -17.31
N ASN A 533 -14.27 3.58 -16.43
CA ASN A 533 -14.62 2.20 -16.04
C ASN A 533 -15.63 2.12 -14.88
N LYS A 534 -16.29 3.22 -14.52
CA LYS A 534 -17.31 3.19 -13.46
C LYS A 534 -18.55 2.46 -13.96
N PHE A 535 -19.14 1.66 -13.10
CA PHE A 535 -20.34 0.89 -13.40
C PHE A 535 -21.47 1.25 -12.45
N ALA A 536 -22.71 1.02 -12.88
CA ALA A 536 -23.88 1.32 -12.06
C ALA A 536 -23.96 0.36 -10.86
N VAL A 537 -24.37 0.89 -9.70
CA VAL A 537 -24.55 0.09 -8.47
C VAL A 537 -25.65 -0.97 -8.63
N GLY A 538 -26.57 -0.79 -9.57
CA GLY A 538 -27.58 -1.77 -9.91
C GLY A 538 -28.54 -1.26 -10.97
N GLN A 539 -29.48 -2.10 -11.39
CA GLN A 539 -30.32 -1.83 -12.55
C GLN A 539 -31.64 -1.09 -12.20
N LYS A 540 -32.05 -1.07 -10.93
CA LYS A 540 -33.37 -0.56 -10.49
C LYS A 540 -33.29 0.73 -9.68
N GLY A 541 -34.32 1.58 -9.82
CA GLY A 541 -34.52 2.78 -9.00
C GLY A 541 -33.36 3.78 -9.07
N ASN A 542 -32.92 4.28 -7.92
CA ASN A 542 -31.79 5.21 -7.82
C ASN A 542 -30.42 4.54 -8.09
N LYS A 543 -30.34 3.20 -7.99
CA LYS A 543 -29.06 2.49 -8.15
C LYS A 543 -28.51 2.59 -9.59
N LYS A 544 -29.39 2.71 -10.59
CA LYS A 544 -28.98 2.87 -12.01
C LYS A 544 -28.31 4.21 -12.31
N LYS A 545 -28.54 5.22 -11.46
CA LYS A 545 -27.97 6.57 -11.59
C LYS A 545 -26.73 6.78 -10.72
N LYS A 546 -26.37 5.77 -9.92
CA LYS A 546 -25.22 5.78 -9.02
C LYS A 546 -24.12 4.94 -9.63
N PHE A 547 -22.95 5.55 -9.80
CA PHE A 547 -21.80 4.95 -10.43
C PHE A 547 -20.69 4.77 -9.41
N VAL A 548 -20.03 3.63 -9.48
CA VAL A 548 -18.95 3.25 -8.57
C VAL A 548 -17.77 2.71 -9.37
N GLU A 549 -16.59 2.85 -8.80
CA GLU A 549 -15.36 2.30 -9.36
C GLU A 549 -15.03 0.98 -8.66
N ALA A 550 -14.43 0.04 -9.38
CA ALA A 550 -13.94 -1.20 -8.78
C ALA A 550 -13.01 -0.92 -7.58
N ALA A 551 -13.14 -1.71 -6.52
CA ALA A 551 -12.28 -1.55 -5.35
C ALA A 551 -10.83 -1.91 -5.71
N LYS A 552 -9.86 -1.27 -5.03
CA LYS A 552 -8.44 -1.55 -5.28
C LYS A 552 -8.12 -3.02 -5.02
N GLY A 553 -7.34 -3.65 -5.90
CA GLY A 553 -6.92 -5.05 -5.76
C GLY A 553 -7.99 -6.10 -6.08
N THR A 554 -9.09 -5.70 -6.73
CA THR A 554 -10.20 -6.61 -7.12
C THR A 554 -10.10 -7.13 -8.54
N ASN A 555 -9.21 -6.54 -9.35
CA ASN A 555 -8.86 -7.04 -10.68
C ASN A 555 -8.03 -8.33 -10.52
N LEU A 556 -8.73 -9.45 -10.36
CA LEU A 556 -8.12 -10.74 -10.06
C LEU A 556 -7.85 -11.58 -11.31
N PHE A 557 -8.47 -11.26 -12.44
CA PHE A 557 -8.40 -12.08 -13.65
C PHE A 557 -8.06 -11.22 -14.87
N PHE A 558 -7.00 -11.61 -15.57
CA PHE A 558 -6.51 -11.00 -16.80
C PHE A 558 -6.49 -12.04 -17.90
N ALA A 559 -7.41 -11.92 -18.84
CA ALA A 559 -7.55 -12.83 -19.96
C ALA A 559 -6.57 -12.46 -21.08
N ILE A 560 -5.91 -13.48 -21.63
CA ILE A 560 -5.05 -13.37 -22.81
C ILE A 560 -5.71 -14.22 -23.89
N TYR A 561 -6.11 -13.56 -24.97
CA TYR A 561 -6.72 -14.20 -26.15
C TYR A 561 -5.72 -14.22 -27.30
N SER A 562 -5.98 -15.05 -28.30
CA SER A 562 -5.23 -15.09 -29.56
C SER A 562 -6.19 -15.03 -30.74
N SER A 563 -5.86 -14.19 -31.71
CA SER A 563 -6.46 -14.24 -33.04
C SER A 563 -5.97 -15.48 -33.80
N GLU A 564 -6.59 -15.74 -34.96
CA GLU A 564 -6.16 -16.81 -35.88
C GLU A 564 -4.73 -16.59 -36.41
N ASP A 565 -4.30 -15.34 -36.55
CA ASP A 565 -2.94 -14.95 -36.95
C ASP A 565 -1.91 -15.02 -35.80
N GLY A 566 -2.31 -15.48 -34.61
CA GLY A 566 -1.42 -15.59 -33.44
C GLY A 566 -1.18 -14.28 -32.68
N VAL A 567 -1.90 -13.21 -33.01
CA VAL A 567 -1.77 -11.91 -32.33
C VAL A 567 -2.53 -11.95 -31.00
N ARG A 568 -1.84 -11.64 -29.90
CA ARG A 568 -2.44 -11.65 -28.57
C ARG A 568 -3.23 -10.37 -28.28
N SER A 569 -4.45 -10.52 -27.76
CA SER A 569 -5.27 -9.44 -27.21
C SER A 569 -5.55 -9.65 -25.72
N TYR A 570 -5.82 -8.57 -24.98
CA TYR A 570 -5.76 -8.59 -23.52
C TYR A 570 -6.96 -7.88 -22.88
N GLN A 571 -7.50 -8.47 -21.81
CA GLN A 571 -8.63 -7.89 -21.09
C GLN A 571 -8.54 -8.18 -19.59
N THR A 572 -8.62 -7.14 -18.77
CA THR A 572 -8.88 -7.30 -17.33
C THR A 572 -10.39 -7.46 -17.12
N ILE A 573 -10.82 -8.54 -16.47
CA ILE A 573 -12.24 -8.80 -16.23
C ILE A 573 -12.66 -8.19 -14.88
N PRO A 574 -13.66 -7.30 -14.85
CA PRO A 574 -14.18 -6.74 -13.60
C PRO A 574 -14.72 -7.81 -12.65
N LEU A 575 -14.56 -7.59 -11.35
CA LEU A 575 -14.97 -8.56 -10.32
C LEU A 575 -16.46 -8.92 -10.37
N TYR A 576 -17.34 -7.98 -10.77
CA TYR A 576 -18.78 -8.23 -10.84
C TYR A 576 -19.13 -9.22 -11.95
N GLU A 577 -18.49 -9.11 -13.11
CA GLU A 577 -18.66 -10.04 -14.23
C GLU A 577 -18.11 -11.42 -13.85
N VAL A 578 -16.97 -11.46 -13.17
CA VAL A 578 -16.41 -12.72 -12.64
C VAL A 578 -17.38 -13.39 -11.66
N ALA A 579 -17.98 -12.62 -10.75
CA ALA A 579 -18.92 -13.15 -9.76
C ALA A 579 -20.15 -13.74 -10.44
N GLU A 580 -20.77 -13.01 -11.37
CA GLU A 580 -21.93 -13.45 -12.15
C GLU A 580 -21.62 -14.74 -12.94
N ARG A 581 -20.47 -14.78 -13.63
CA ARG A 581 -20.03 -15.99 -14.35
C ARG A 581 -19.86 -17.19 -13.43
N GLN A 582 -19.23 -17.01 -12.27
CA GLN A 582 -19.04 -18.10 -11.31
C GLN A 582 -20.35 -18.58 -10.68
N GLU A 583 -21.32 -17.69 -10.46
CA GLU A 583 -22.66 -18.06 -10.00
C GLU A 583 -23.40 -18.91 -11.05
N GLN A 584 -23.17 -18.64 -12.33
CA GLN A 584 -23.68 -19.43 -13.46
C GLN A 584 -22.88 -20.73 -13.72
N GLY A 585 -21.82 -21.00 -12.96
CA GLY A 585 -20.97 -22.18 -13.14
C GLY A 585 -19.98 -22.09 -14.31
N LEU A 586 -19.80 -20.89 -14.88
CA LEU A 586 -18.84 -20.62 -15.95
C LEU A 586 -17.44 -20.32 -15.40
N ILE A 587 -16.43 -20.37 -16.27
CA ILE A 587 -15.08 -19.97 -15.92
C ILE A 587 -15.00 -18.44 -15.64
N PRO A 588 -14.03 -17.96 -14.84
CA PRO A 588 -13.96 -16.56 -14.39
C PRO A 588 -13.80 -15.53 -15.52
N VAL A 589 -13.32 -15.97 -16.68
CA VAL A 589 -13.06 -15.12 -17.84
C VAL A 589 -13.88 -15.60 -19.03
N PRO A 590 -14.30 -14.72 -19.95
CA PRO A 590 -14.93 -15.14 -21.20
C PRO A 590 -14.02 -16.06 -22.04
N GLU A 591 -14.61 -17.06 -22.68
CA GLU A 591 -13.95 -17.97 -23.61
C GLU A 591 -13.53 -17.27 -24.91
N LYS A 592 -14.25 -16.20 -25.25
CA LYS A 592 -13.99 -15.34 -26.40
C LYS A 592 -14.14 -13.87 -26.04
N ASN A 593 -13.36 -13.02 -26.69
CA ASN A 593 -13.47 -11.57 -26.54
C ASN A 593 -14.47 -10.96 -27.55
N ALA A 594 -14.60 -9.63 -27.53
CA ALA A 594 -15.48 -8.89 -28.45
C ALA A 594 -15.11 -9.04 -29.94
N ASN A 595 -13.85 -9.35 -30.25
CA ASN A 595 -13.36 -9.61 -31.60
C ASN A 595 -13.49 -11.10 -32.00
N ASN A 596 -14.13 -11.93 -31.17
CA ASN A 596 -14.27 -13.38 -31.35
C ASN A 596 -12.94 -14.16 -31.26
N ASP A 597 -11.86 -13.54 -30.74
CA ASP A 597 -10.57 -14.20 -30.46
C ASP A 597 -10.74 -15.26 -29.36
N ARG A 598 -10.01 -16.37 -29.47
CA ARG A 598 -10.11 -17.48 -28.50
C ARG A 598 -9.21 -17.25 -27.30
N LEU A 599 -9.69 -17.59 -26.11
CA LEU A 599 -8.92 -17.55 -24.87
C LEU A 599 -7.73 -18.53 -24.94
N LEU A 600 -6.50 -18.03 -24.76
CA LEU A 600 -5.31 -18.88 -24.58
C LEU A 600 -5.23 -19.35 -23.13
N PHE A 601 -5.17 -18.39 -22.21
CA PHE A 601 -5.15 -18.61 -20.76
C PHE A 601 -5.46 -17.29 -20.06
N TRP A 602 -5.66 -17.35 -18.75
CA TRP A 602 -5.79 -16.16 -17.92
C TRP A 602 -4.74 -16.15 -16.81
N LEU A 603 -4.43 -14.96 -16.32
CA LEU A 603 -3.50 -14.73 -15.23
C LEU A 603 -4.21 -14.06 -14.06
N SER A 604 -3.70 -14.35 -12.88
CA SER A 604 -4.14 -13.76 -11.63
C SER A 604 -2.95 -13.28 -10.80
N PRO A 605 -3.13 -12.34 -9.85
CA PRO A 605 -2.06 -11.94 -8.96
C PRO A 605 -1.49 -13.15 -8.19
N GLY A 606 -0.18 -13.31 -8.23
CA GLY A 606 0.54 -14.48 -7.69
C GLY A 606 0.69 -15.65 -8.66
N ASP A 607 0.13 -15.60 -9.88
CA ASP A 607 0.53 -16.54 -10.94
C ASP A 607 1.99 -16.31 -11.30
N LEU A 608 2.67 -17.40 -11.66
CA LEU A 608 4.01 -17.37 -12.21
C LEU A 608 3.94 -17.51 -13.73
N VAL A 609 4.80 -16.75 -14.39
CA VAL A 609 4.99 -16.87 -15.83
C VAL A 609 6.47 -16.97 -16.16
N TYR A 610 6.79 -17.77 -17.16
CA TYR A 610 8.11 -17.80 -17.77
C TYR A 610 8.11 -16.90 -19.00
N VAL A 611 9.18 -16.13 -19.20
CA VAL A 611 9.39 -15.32 -20.40
C VAL A 611 10.59 -15.89 -21.14
N PRO A 612 10.39 -16.59 -22.27
CA PRO A 612 11.49 -17.15 -23.05
C PRO A 612 12.45 -16.06 -23.51
N SER A 613 13.75 -16.40 -23.56
CA SER A 613 14.76 -15.54 -24.17
C SER A 613 14.55 -15.43 -25.68
N ILE A 614 15.23 -14.48 -26.32
CA ILE A 614 15.24 -14.37 -27.80
C ILE A 614 15.72 -15.68 -28.45
N GLU A 615 16.67 -16.37 -27.83
CA GLU A 615 17.24 -17.64 -28.33
C GLU A 615 16.26 -18.82 -28.22
N GLU A 616 15.32 -18.76 -27.29
CA GLU A 616 14.33 -19.81 -27.00
C GLU A 616 13.04 -19.66 -27.82
N GLU A 617 12.89 -18.56 -28.55
CA GLU A 617 11.68 -18.25 -29.28
C GLU A 617 11.43 -19.25 -30.42
N GLY A 618 10.18 -19.73 -30.52
CA GLY A 618 9.78 -20.73 -31.51
C GLY A 618 10.26 -22.16 -31.21
N ARG A 619 10.96 -22.38 -30.10
CA ARG A 619 11.39 -23.71 -29.65
C ARG A 619 10.44 -24.28 -28.59
N ILE A 620 10.45 -25.60 -28.43
CA ILE A 620 9.83 -26.24 -27.27
C ILE A 620 10.67 -25.83 -26.05
N VAL A 621 10.07 -25.07 -25.13
CA VAL A 621 10.76 -24.54 -23.96
C VAL A 621 10.76 -25.58 -22.85
N GLU A 622 11.92 -26.13 -22.53
CA GLU A 622 12.15 -26.88 -21.30
C GLU A 622 12.69 -25.95 -20.21
N ILE A 623 11.90 -25.75 -19.15
CA ILE A 623 12.28 -24.85 -18.06
C ILE A 623 13.12 -25.63 -17.05
N GLU A 624 14.43 -25.55 -17.20
CA GLU A 624 15.38 -26.12 -16.26
C GLU A 624 15.42 -25.33 -14.94
N LYS A 625 15.80 -26.01 -13.84
CA LYS A 625 15.99 -25.37 -12.53
C LYS A 625 17.39 -24.74 -12.41
N ASN A 626 17.73 -23.87 -13.36
CA ASN A 626 18.99 -23.15 -13.38
C ASN A 626 18.77 -21.63 -13.23
N LEU A 627 19.86 -20.90 -12.98
CA LEU A 627 19.80 -19.45 -12.75
C LEU A 627 19.24 -18.68 -13.96
N LYS A 628 19.60 -19.06 -15.19
CA LYS A 628 19.15 -18.40 -16.43
C LYS A 628 17.62 -18.44 -16.52
N CYS A 629 17.04 -19.62 -16.32
CA CYS A 629 15.59 -19.79 -16.35
C CYS A 629 14.90 -19.04 -15.20
N ILE A 630 15.44 -19.10 -13.98
CA ILE A 630 14.82 -18.47 -12.80
C ILE A 630 14.79 -16.94 -12.89
N LEU A 631 15.81 -16.32 -13.49
CA LEU A 631 15.82 -14.89 -13.76
C LEU A 631 14.71 -14.45 -14.74
N ASN A 632 14.23 -15.38 -15.56
CA ASN A 632 13.15 -15.20 -16.54
C ASN A 632 11.77 -15.65 -16.02
N ILE A 633 11.66 -16.07 -14.75
CA ILE A 633 10.38 -16.34 -14.10
C ILE A 633 9.88 -15.08 -13.38
N TYR A 634 8.67 -14.67 -13.72
CA TYR A 634 8.01 -13.49 -13.16
C TYR A 634 6.76 -13.89 -12.38
N LYS A 635 6.57 -13.27 -11.22
CA LYS A 635 5.32 -13.27 -10.47
C LYS A 635 4.44 -12.12 -10.95
N ILE A 636 3.21 -12.44 -11.32
CA ILE A 636 2.19 -11.45 -11.65
C ILE A 636 1.76 -10.70 -10.39
N VAL A 637 1.75 -9.37 -10.44
CA VAL A 637 1.43 -8.51 -9.29
C VAL A 637 0.04 -7.90 -9.42
N SER A 638 -0.29 -7.32 -10.57
CA SER A 638 -1.55 -6.58 -10.76
C SER A 638 -1.82 -6.26 -12.22
N PHE A 639 -3.03 -5.78 -12.51
CA PHE A 639 -3.48 -5.43 -13.86
C PHE A 639 -4.18 -4.06 -13.87
N THR A 640 -4.03 -3.33 -14.97
CA THR A 640 -4.75 -2.08 -15.24
C THR A 640 -5.13 -2.02 -16.72
N GLY A 641 -6.42 -2.18 -17.04
CA GLY A 641 -6.88 -2.18 -18.43
C GLY A 641 -6.26 -3.34 -19.23
N ASN A 642 -5.44 -3.03 -20.24
CA ASN A 642 -4.70 -3.99 -21.05
C ASN A 642 -3.22 -4.15 -20.62
N ARG A 643 -2.84 -3.55 -19.47
CA ARG A 643 -1.48 -3.59 -18.92
C ARG A 643 -1.38 -4.65 -17.85
N LEU A 644 -0.29 -5.41 -17.91
CA LEU A 644 0.04 -6.47 -16.97
C LEU A 644 1.33 -6.12 -16.27
N TYR A 645 1.29 -6.14 -14.94
CA TYR A 645 2.45 -5.82 -14.13
C TYR A 645 2.94 -7.05 -13.39
N ALA A 646 4.24 -7.28 -13.48
CA ALA A 646 4.92 -8.41 -12.87
C ALA A 646 6.21 -7.96 -12.16
N ILE A 647 6.85 -8.89 -11.48
CA ILE A 647 8.17 -8.73 -10.88
C ILE A 647 8.88 -10.08 -10.93
N GLN A 648 10.21 -10.11 -10.98
CA GLN A 648 10.93 -11.39 -10.94
C GLN A 648 10.54 -12.17 -9.68
N ALA A 649 10.31 -13.48 -9.81
CA ALA A 649 9.63 -14.26 -8.78
C ALA A 649 10.39 -14.34 -7.45
N PHE A 650 11.71 -14.24 -7.45
CA PHE A 650 12.52 -14.21 -6.23
C PHE A 650 12.40 -12.89 -5.45
N VAL A 651 11.92 -11.80 -6.06
CA VAL A 651 11.92 -10.47 -5.44
C VAL A 651 10.85 -10.37 -4.36
N ALA A 652 11.28 -10.04 -3.14
CA ALA A 652 10.40 -9.82 -2.00
C ALA A 652 10.08 -8.33 -1.80
N THR A 653 11.10 -7.47 -1.81
CA THR A 653 10.95 -6.01 -1.71
C THR A 653 11.94 -5.31 -2.63
N THR A 654 11.61 -4.07 -3.01
CA THR A 654 12.53 -3.21 -3.75
C THR A 654 13.68 -2.74 -2.87
N ILE A 655 14.87 -2.53 -3.46
CA ILE A 655 16.03 -1.95 -2.79
C ILE A 655 15.80 -0.46 -2.55
N VAL A 656 15.34 0.25 -3.59
CA VAL A 656 14.97 1.67 -3.52
C VAL A 656 13.61 1.87 -4.16
N ASP A 657 12.68 2.43 -3.38
CA ASP A 657 11.32 2.74 -3.81
C ASP A 657 11.35 3.59 -5.09
N LYS A 658 10.58 3.17 -6.08
CA LYS A 658 10.37 3.85 -7.37
C LYS A 658 11.61 4.02 -8.27
N LYS A 659 12.77 3.47 -7.89
CA LYS A 659 14.02 3.56 -8.66
C LYS A 659 14.51 2.23 -9.22
N GLU A 660 14.34 1.13 -8.49
CA GLU A 660 14.85 -0.18 -8.94
C GLU A 660 14.07 -0.75 -10.13
N TYR A 661 12.77 -0.46 -10.18
CA TYR A 661 11.86 -0.86 -11.26
C TYR A 661 11.16 0.40 -11.77
N SER A 662 9.88 0.33 -12.13
CA SER A 662 9.09 1.54 -12.44
C SER A 662 8.71 2.33 -11.19
N LEU A 663 8.10 3.50 -11.39
CA LEU A 663 7.43 4.30 -10.34
C LEU A 663 6.35 3.54 -9.56
N LEU A 664 5.93 2.35 -10.05
CA LEU A 664 4.99 1.47 -9.38
C LEU A 664 5.66 0.25 -8.74
N ASN A 665 6.99 0.20 -8.68
CA ASN A 665 7.80 -0.92 -8.14
C ASN A 665 7.55 -2.27 -8.80
N LYS A 666 7.15 -2.26 -10.06
CA LYS A 666 6.79 -3.43 -10.87
C LYS A 666 7.11 -3.16 -12.34
N VAL A 667 7.13 -4.19 -13.17
CA VAL A 667 7.54 -4.08 -14.58
C VAL A 667 6.51 -4.68 -15.52
N GLU A 668 6.49 -4.16 -16.75
CA GLU A 668 5.71 -4.70 -17.87
C GLU A 668 6.60 -5.43 -18.89
N PHE A 669 7.90 -5.17 -18.82
CA PHE A 669 8.93 -5.69 -19.69
C PHE A 669 9.91 -6.55 -18.89
N SER A 670 10.45 -7.59 -19.52
CA SER A 670 11.49 -8.42 -18.92
C SER A 670 12.73 -7.59 -18.61
N ILE A 671 13.36 -7.81 -17.46
CA ILE A 671 14.55 -7.06 -17.03
C ILE A 671 15.76 -7.29 -17.96
N ASN A 672 15.93 -8.50 -18.47
CA ASN A 672 17.15 -8.88 -19.22
C ASN A 672 17.11 -8.40 -20.68
N GLU A 673 15.97 -8.55 -21.35
CA GLU A 673 15.84 -8.33 -22.81
C GLU A 673 14.84 -7.22 -23.19
N ASN A 674 14.27 -6.52 -22.20
CA ASN A 674 13.26 -5.47 -22.40
C ASN A 674 12.05 -5.89 -23.28
N ARG A 675 11.61 -7.16 -23.18
CA ARG A 675 10.51 -7.71 -23.96
C ARG A 675 9.17 -7.57 -23.23
N PRO A 676 8.06 -7.23 -23.91
CA PRO A 676 6.74 -7.19 -23.30
C PRO A 676 6.34 -8.54 -22.68
N ILE A 677 6.22 -8.61 -21.35
CA ILE A 677 5.94 -9.86 -20.64
C ILE A 677 4.63 -10.47 -21.12
N LYS A 678 3.56 -9.67 -21.24
CA LYS A 678 2.23 -10.16 -21.67
C LYS A 678 2.23 -10.82 -23.06
N GLN A 679 3.14 -10.42 -23.94
CA GLN A 679 3.21 -10.93 -25.31
C GLN A 679 3.89 -12.30 -25.36
N TYR A 680 4.97 -12.48 -24.60
CA TYR A 680 5.81 -13.69 -24.69
C TYR A 680 5.64 -14.66 -23.52
N CYS A 681 4.92 -14.26 -22.48
CA CYS A 681 4.78 -15.09 -21.29
C CYS A 681 4.11 -16.44 -21.58
N ILE A 682 4.60 -17.45 -20.88
CA ILE A 682 4.04 -18.81 -20.77
C ILE A 682 3.64 -19.01 -19.31
N LYS A 683 2.41 -19.46 -19.06
CA LYS A 683 1.89 -19.62 -17.70
C LYS A 683 2.43 -20.90 -17.07
N ILE A 684 3.22 -20.79 -16.00
CA ILE A 684 3.75 -21.96 -15.32
C ILE A 684 2.96 -22.25 -14.04
N LYS A 685 2.68 -23.53 -13.79
CA LYS A 685 2.05 -24.00 -12.55
C LYS A 685 3.09 -24.68 -11.70
N VAL A 686 3.27 -24.19 -10.47
CA VAL A 686 4.20 -24.77 -9.50
C VAL A 686 3.46 -25.40 -8.33
N ASP A 687 4.03 -26.46 -7.76
CA ASP A 687 3.56 -27.02 -6.49
C ASP A 687 4.03 -26.17 -5.29
N ARG A 688 3.73 -26.63 -4.06
CA ARG A 688 4.13 -25.93 -2.84
C ARG A 688 5.65 -25.92 -2.61
N LEU A 689 6.37 -26.88 -3.20
CA LEU A 689 7.82 -27.03 -3.09
C LEU A 689 8.57 -26.27 -4.20
N GLY A 690 7.86 -25.67 -5.17
CA GLY A 690 8.45 -24.96 -6.29
C GLY A 690 8.78 -25.85 -7.49
N ASN A 691 8.25 -27.08 -7.55
CA ASN A 691 8.37 -27.92 -8.74
C ASN A 691 7.36 -27.50 -9.80
N ILE A 692 7.81 -27.40 -11.06
CA ILE A 692 6.94 -27.10 -12.20
C ILE A 692 6.10 -28.35 -12.51
N LEU A 693 4.78 -28.21 -12.42
CA LEU A 693 3.81 -29.27 -12.72
C LEU A 693 3.28 -29.18 -14.15
N LYS A 694 3.17 -27.96 -14.68
CA LYS A 694 2.61 -27.69 -16.00
C LYS A 694 3.16 -26.38 -16.56
N ILE A 695 3.36 -26.38 -17.88
CA ILE A 695 3.68 -25.22 -18.73
C ILE A 695 2.45 -24.90 -19.60
#